data_AF-A0A9P8NX12-F1
#
_entry.id   AF-A0A9P8NX12-F1
#
_cell.length_a   1.000
_cell.length_b   1.000
_cell.length_c   1.000
_cell.angle_alpha   90.00
_cell.angle_beta   90.00
_cell.angle_gamma   90.00
#
_symmetry.space_group_name_H-M   'P 1'
#
loop_
_entity.id
_entity.type
_entity.pdbx_description
1 polymer ?
#
loop_
_entity_poly.entity_id
_entity_poly.type
_entity_poly.pdbx_seq_one_letter_code
_entity_poly.pdbx_strand_id
1 'polypeptide(L)'
;MSEEDKTLGSDVASSTGVFEKALNSWAVVDLPSLQKEMDAKGLEIQASQKESLLGRKDLATKTKSFKKLPEEEKLDQINQLLKSYQNEIDNLAKKNKMIENTFFHVYRAIAEAPDPKKLLQISVEAVLSLKDAEKVKQEKAELEEKLLGFADYDQLKNKITKTEEELAKAVETSIQAKDDEWKSLLEEKELNWRKKEAELDDTVGNLKKEIEELKVNDEIMRLRLKSHAHTLNDDDEDGNADDLIGGSDLKERAADTVELQMLSRDAETAKLRIMELERRNEELRREISVARSDVEMDKVKEKNNKRIGELESENALLVARLEHERKNLDKLKSEMQGKLDASQREVSQLTSEGEVLRERINKTHDYDDIKKELEVLRQIELGDDEEVPQLDSAIVARNKKLSNEIIEYRSKNEDLTKRCEALEIQVNEYTKQLEQLKELNTKLESDLVNFESGSGNNDKWETMSMISSVAPSMAGSIAPSIASKGGRLSPASSIAGGFEPGPAQNNSILPIITQQRDRFRVRNKELEDETKKQFSKIVELRREVNALKNDNKGLYERIRFLQFHQDTKNAQVAAASRELETKYKDSYEQELHPIEQFRILETQRINSRMSPFERIFIQVTRYVLSTKYSRLMFVGYCLGLHLLVMMLMIYVLGGSSAAATDTKPSMVGSTGGTAGGFDHLN
;
A
#
# COMPACT_ATOMS: atom_id res chain seq x y z
N MET A 1 -22.30 -9.20 7.32
CA MET A 1 -21.85 -10.36 6.53
C MET A 1 -22.86 -11.46 6.75
N SER A 2 -23.85 -11.47 5.87
CA SER A 2 -25.00 -12.38 5.84
C SER A 2 -24.53 -13.81 5.57
N GLU A 3 -25.30 -14.82 5.97
CA GLU A 3 -25.00 -16.23 5.67
C GLU A 3 -24.84 -16.51 4.17
N GLU A 4 -25.49 -15.72 3.30
CA GLU A 4 -25.31 -15.77 1.83
C GLU A 4 -23.89 -15.43 1.37
N ASP A 5 -23.20 -14.52 2.07
CA ASP A 5 -21.83 -14.10 1.74
C ASP A 5 -20.81 -15.21 2.10
N LYS A 6 -21.16 -16.07 3.07
CA LYS A 6 -20.37 -17.25 3.44
C LYS A 6 -20.54 -18.41 2.46
N THR A 7 -21.74 -18.62 1.91
CA THR A 7 -22.01 -19.70 0.96
C THR A 7 -21.42 -19.40 -0.43
N LEU A 8 -21.48 -18.14 -0.89
CA LEU A 8 -20.82 -17.71 -2.12
C LEU A 8 -19.29 -17.83 -2.03
N GLY A 9 -18.69 -17.53 -0.87
CA GLY A 9 -17.25 -17.68 -0.66
C GLY A 9 -16.75 -19.12 -0.69
N SER A 10 -17.56 -20.11 -0.26
CA SER A 10 -17.17 -21.53 -0.27
C SER A 10 -17.24 -22.17 -1.66
N ASP A 11 -18.21 -21.77 -2.49
CA ASP A 11 -18.36 -22.30 -3.85
C ASP A 11 -17.31 -21.74 -4.82
N VAL A 12 -16.87 -20.49 -4.61
CA VAL A 12 -15.76 -19.89 -5.36
C VAL A 12 -14.41 -20.51 -4.96
N ALA A 13 -14.20 -20.82 -3.68
CA ALA A 13 -12.98 -21.48 -3.21
C ALA A 13 -12.87 -22.94 -3.67
N SER A 14 -14.01 -23.66 -3.80
CA SER A 14 -14.01 -25.03 -4.31
C SER A 14 -13.80 -25.08 -5.83
N SER A 15 -14.44 -24.17 -6.57
CA SER A 15 -14.31 -24.08 -8.03
C SER A 15 -12.89 -23.66 -8.45
N THR A 16 -12.25 -22.72 -7.75
CA THR A 16 -10.85 -22.33 -8.01
C THR A 16 -9.86 -23.49 -7.87
N GLY A 17 -10.00 -24.32 -6.83
CA GLY A 17 -9.19 -25.54 -6.70
C GLY A 17 -9.44 -26.57 -7.80
N VAL A 18 -10.67 -26.67 -8.31
CA VAL A 18 -11.00 -27.53 -9.46
C VAL A 18 -10.38 -27.00 -10.75
N PHE A 19 -10.39 -25.68 -10.98
CA PHE A 19 -9.75 -25.05 -12.13
C PHE A 19 -8.23 -25.19 -12.10
N GLU A 20 -7.60 -24.99 -10.94
CA GLU A 20 -6.15 -25.13 -10.79
C GLU A 20 -5.70 -26.58 -11.03
N LYS A 21 -6.43 -27.55 -10.48
CA LYS A 21 -6.19 -28.98 -10.74
C LYS A 21 -6.39 -29.34 -12.21
N ALA A 22 -7.42 -28.78 -12.85
CA ALA A 22 -7.66 -28.99 -14.27
C ALA A 22 -6.58 -28.36 -15.14
N LEU A 23 -6.17 -27.13 -14.84
CA LEU A 23 -5.11 -26.42 -15.54
C LEU A 23 -3.80 -27.20 -15.47
N ASN A 24 -3.44 -27.68 -14.27
CA ASN A 24 -2.25 -28.51 -14.08
C ASN A 24 -2.34 -29.83 -14.86
N SER A 25 -3.51 -30.48 -14.87
CA SER A 25 -3.70 -31.73 -15.62
C SER A 25 -3.57 -31.51 -17.14
N TRP A 26 -4.20 -30.47 -17.68
CA TRP A 26 -4.11 -30.12 -19.11
C TRP A 26 -2.73 -29.57 -19.51
N ALA A 27 -2.01 -28.92 -18.59
CA ALA A 27 -0.64 -28.49 -18.80
C ALA A 27 0.34 -29.67 -18.87
N VAL A 28 0.12 -30.72 -18.06
CA VAL A 28 0.91 -31.96 -18.11
C VAL A 28 0.64 -32.73 -19.40
N VAL A 29 -0.61 -32.74 -19.89
CA VAL A 29 -0.97 -33.39 -21.16
C VAL A 29 -0.34 -32.68 -22.37
N ASP A 30 -0.18 -31.35 -22.30
CA ASP A 30 0.42 -30.51 -23.35
C ASP A 30 -0.04 -30.92 -24.77
N LEU A 31 -1.31 -30.64 -25.06
CA LEU A 31 -1.96 -30.98 -26.33
C LEU A 31 -1.11 -30.63 -27.58
N PRO A 32 -0.45 -29.46 -27.67
CA PRO A 32 0.44 -29.14 -28.79
C PRO A 32 1.59 -30.13 -28.99
N SER A 33 2.24 -30.56 -27.90
CA SER A 33 3.36 -31.52 -27.99
C SER A 33 2.84 -32.92 -28.31
N LEU A 34 1.75 -33.34 -27.67
CA LEU A 34 1.09 -34.61 -27.97
C LEU A 34 0.63 -34.68 -29.43
N GLN A 35 0.08 -33.59 -29.96
CA GLN A 35 -0.31 -33.49 -31.37
C GLN A 35 0.89 -33.67 -32.30
N LYS A 36 2.02 -33.00 -32.04
CA LYS A 36 3.24 -33.16 -32.84
C LYS A 36 3.79 -34.57 -32.80
N GLU A 37 3.77 -35.21 -31.63
CA GLU A 37 4.20 -36.61 -31.48
C GLU A 37 3.27 -37.55 -32.27
N MET A 38 1.96 -37.31 -32.21
CA MET A 38 0.98 -38.08 -32.98
C MET A 38 1.11 -37.87 -34.48
N ASP A 39 1.41 -36.65 -34.94
CA ASP A 39 1.66 -36.38 -36.35
C ASP A 39 2.89 -37.16 -36.84
N ALA A 40 3.98 -37.17 -36.06
CA ALA A 40 5.18 -37.93 -36.37
C ALA A 40 4.92 -39.44 -36.40
N LYS A 41 4.19 -39.97 -35.40
CA LYS A 41 3.81 -41.39 -35.34
C LYS A 41 2.83 -41.77 -36.45
N GLY A 42 1.93 -40.86 -36.83
CA GLY A 42 1.01 -41.04 -37.95
C GLY A 42 1.75 -41.17 -39.28
N LEU A 43 2.77 -40.35 -39.51
CA LEU A 43 3.64 -40.46 -40.69
C LEU A 43 4.42 -41.78 -40.70
N GLU A 44 4.94 -42.22 -39.55
CA GLU A 44 5.63 -43.51 -39.41
C GLU A 44 4.71 -44.70 -39.72
N ILE A 45 3.47 -44.68 -39.21
CA ILE A 45 2.44 -45.69 -39.52
C ILE A 45 2.10 -45.67 -41.02
N GLN A 46 1.97 -44.50 -41.63
CA GLN A 46 1.70 -44.37 -43.06
C GLN A 46 2.85 -44.92 -43.91
N ALA A 47 4.10 -44.65 -43.53
CA ALA A 47 5.28 -45.19 -44.20
C ALA A 47 5.33 -46.72 -44.08
N SER A 48 5.12 -47.26 -42.88
CA SER A 48 5.07 -48.70 -42.63
C SER A 48 3.92 -49.38 -43.41
N GLN A 49 2.78 -48.70 -43.59
CA GLN A 49 1.68 -49.21 -44.40
C GLN A 49 2.05 -49.30 -45.88
N LYS A 50 2.76 -48.30 -46.42
CA LYS A 50 3.29 -48.35 -47.81
C LYS A 50 4.32 -49.47 -47.96
N GLU A 51 5.23 -49.61 -46.99
CA GLU A 51 6.25 -50.65 -46.99
C GLU A 51 5.63 -52.05 -46.95
N SER A 52 4.61 -52.31 -46.13
CA SER A 52 3.93 -53.60 -46.10
C SER A 52 3.15 -53.91 -47.38
N LEU A 53 2.64 -52.89 -48.09
CA LEU A 53 2.04 -53.09 -49.42
C LEU A 53 3.09 -53.51 -50.46
N LEU A 54 4.27 -52.88 -50.43
CA LEU A 54 5.39 -53.24 -51.30
C LEU A 54 5.94 -54.63 -50.94
N GLY A 55 6.16 -54.90 -49.65
CA GLY A 55 6.58 -56.20 -49.13
C GLY A 55 5.64 -57.33 -49.54
N ARG A 56 4.31 -57.12 -49.44
CA ARG A 56 3.31 -58.07 -49.94
C ARG A 56 3.42 -58.31 -51.46
N LYS A 57 3.63 -57.26 -52.25
CA LYS A 57 3.79 -57.36 -53.70
C LYS A 57 5.06 -58.14 -54.05
N ASP A 58 6.17 -57.89 -53.35
CA ASP A 58 7.45 -58.58 -53.54
C ASP A 58 7.41 -60.04 -53.08
N LEU A 59 6.69 -60.34 -52.01
CA LEU A 59 6.41 -61.72 -51.61
C LEU A 59 5.64 -62.47 -52.69
N ALA A 60 4.63 -61.83 -53.29
CA ALA A 60 3.82 -62.42 -54.34
C ALA A 60 4.63 -62.68 -55.61
N THR A 61 5.56 -61.78 -55.99
CA THR A 61 6.46 -61.99 -57.13
C THR A 61 7.48 -63.09 -56.84
N LYS A 62 8.13 -63.09 -55.67
CA LYS A 62 9.05 -64.15 -55.23
C LYS A 62 8.37 -65.53 -55.15
N THR A 63 7.11 -65.58 -54.70
CA THR A 63 6.35 -66.84 -54.65
C THR A 63 6.00 -67.33 -56.06
N LYS A 64 5.69 -66.42 -56.99
CA LYS A 64 5.44 -66.76 -58.40
C LYS A 64 6.72 -67.21 -59.13
N SER A 65 7.87 -66.57 -58.88
CA SER A 65 9.15 -66.99 -59.46
C SER A 65 9.59 -68.34 -58.89
N PHE A 66 9.45 -68.54 -57.57
CA PHE A 66 9.71 -69.82 -56.89
C PHE A 66 8.96 -70.99 -57.55
N LYS A 67 7.68 -70.81 -57.86
CA LYS A 67 6.87 -71.85 -58.54
C LYS A 67 7.41 -72.25 -59.92
N LYS A 68 8.07 -71.34 -60.65
CA LYS A 68 8.56 -71.54 -62.02
C LYS A 68 9.93 -72.23 -62.10
N LEU A 69 10.64 -72.40 -60.99
CA LEU A 69 11.98 -73.00 -60.97
C LEU A 69 11.96 -74.54 -61.13
N PRO A 70 13.05 -75.15 -61.62
CA PRO A 70 13.27 -76.61 -61.61
C PRO A 70 13.31 -77.18 -60.18
N GLU A 71 13.10 -78.49 -60.04
CA GLU A 71 12.93 -79.16 -58.73
C GLU A 71 14.20 -79.16 -57.87
N GLU A 72 15.40 -79.23 -58.48
CA GLU A 72 16.69 -79.07 -57.79
C GLU A 72 16.89 -77.66 -57.21
N GLU A 73 16.62 -76.60 -57.99
CA GLU A 73 16.82 -75.20 -57.57
C GLU A 73 15.76 -74.72 -56.57
N LYS A 74 14.60 -75.39 -56.51
CA LYS A 74 13.55 -75.09 -55.53
C LYS A 74 13.98 -75.44 -54.10
N LEU A 75 14.75 -76.49 -53.89
CA LEU A 75 15.24 -76.86 -52.56
C LEU A 75 16.17 -75.78 -51.99
N ASP A 76 16.99 -75.18 -52.84
CA ASP A 76 17.93 -74.11 -52.43
C ASP A 76 17.22 -72.78 -52.12
N GLN A 77 16.17 -72.43 -52.87
CA GLN A 77 15.47 -71.15 -52.71
C GLN A 77 14.36 -71.15 -51.64
N ILE A 78 13.90 -72.31 -51.18
CA ILE A 78 12.76 -72.40 -50.25
C ILE A 78 13.05 -71.72 -48.90
N ASN A 79 14.30 -71.84 -48.41
CA ASN A 79 14.74 -71.21 -47.17
C ASN A 79 14.75 -69.69 -47.28
N GLN A 80 15.11 -69.16 -48.46
CA GLN A 80 15.12 -67.72 -48.71
C GLN A 80 13.69 -67.16 -48.83
N LEU A 81 12.77 -67.90 -49.45
CA LEU A 81 11.36 -67.54 -49.49
C LEU A 81 10.72 -67.55 -48.10
N LEU A 82 10.97 -68.59 -47.30
CA LEU A 82 10.46 -68.70 -45.94
C LEU A 82 10.95 -67.55 -45.05
N LYS A 83 12.25 -67.21 -45.13
CA LYS A 83 12.81 -66.03 -44.45
C LYS A 83 12.15 -64.72 -44.88
N SER A 84 11.78 -64.61 -46.16
CA SER A 84 11.04 -63.44 -46.68
C SER A 84 9.66 -63.32 -46.03
N TYR A 85 8.91 -64.43 -45.93
CA TYR A 85 7.61 -64.46 -45.25
C TYR A 85 7.73 -64.17 -43.75
N GLN A 86 8.74 -64.74 -43.09
CA GLN A 86 9.00 -64.49 -41.68
C GLN A 86 9.27 -63.01 -41.41
N ASN A 87 10.12 -62.36 -42.21
CA ASN A 87 10.39 -60.94 -42.09
C ASN A 87 9.15 -60.06 -42.26
N GLU A 88 8.26 -60.37 -43.21
CA GLU A 88 7.03 -59.60 -43.42
C GLU A 88 6.05 -59.77 -42.23
N ILE A 89 5.93 -60.98 -41.68
CA ILE A 89 5.13 -61.25 -40.48
C ILE A 89 5.68 -60.49 -39.26
N ASP A 90 6.99 -60.53 -39.07
CA ASP A 90 7.66 -59.82 -37.97
C ASP A 90 7.49 -58.30 -38.10
N ASN A 91 7.57 -57.76 -39.31
CA ASN A 91 7.31 -56.34 -39.59
C ASN A 91 5.85 -55.96 -39.30
N LEU A 92 4.89 -56.82 -39.65
CA LEU A 92 3.47 -56.63 -39.35
C LEU A 92 3.20 -56.64 -37.83
N ALA A 93 3.82 -57.58 -37.10
CA ALA A 93 3.72 -57.65 -35.65
C ALA A 93 4.32 -56.42 -34.96
N LYS A 94 5.49 -55.93 -35.43
CA LYS A 94 6.11 -54.69 -34.96
C LYS A 94 5.20 -53.48 -35.19
N LYS A 95 4.59 -53.37 -36.38
CA LYS A 95 3.65 -52.28 -36.70
C LYS A 95 2.43 -52.29 -35.77
N ASN A 96 1.82 -53.46 -35.56
CA ASN A 96 0.66 -53.56 -34.66
C ASN A 96 1.01 -53.16 -33.23
N LYS A 97 2.15 -53.63 -32.72
CA LYS A 97 2.64 -53.25 -31.38
C LYS A 97 2.89 -51.73 -31.28
N MET A 98 3.41 -51.11 -32.34
CA MET A 98 3.58 -49.66 -32.39
C MET A 98 2.22 -48.94 -32.33
N ILE A 99 1.23 -49.36 -33.13
CA ILE A 99 -0.11 -48.76 -33.15
C ILE A 99 -0.78 -48.89 -31.78
N GLU A 100 -0.72 -50.07 -31.16
CA GLU A 100 -1.27 -50.32 -29.83
C GLU A 100 -0.62 -49.41 -28.78
N ASN A 101 0.71 -49.31 -28.78
CA ASN A 101 1.44 -48.43 -27.85
C ASN A 101 1.05 -46.96 -28.03
N THR A 102 0.99 -46.48 -29.28
CA THR A 102 0.60 -45.09 -29.60
C THR A 102 -0.84 -44.81 -29.15
N PHE A 103 -1.76 -45.76 -29.37
CA PHE A 103 -3.15 -45.64 -28.92
C PHE A 103 -3.26 -45.55 -27.40
N PHE A 104 -2.60 -46.45 -26.66
CA PHE A 104 -2.65 -46.44 -25.19
C PHE A 104 -1.97 -45.20 -24.59
N HIS A 105 -0.93 -44.68 -25.24
CA HIS A 105 -0.28 -43.44 -24.82
C HIS A 105 -1.27 -42.26 -24.86
N VAL A 106 -1.98 -42.07 -25.98
CA VAL A 106 -3.00 -41.02 -26.13
C VAL A 106 -4.18 -41.25 -25.19
N TYR A 107 -4.66 -42.49 -25.10
CA TYR A 107 -5.80 -42.82 -24.23
C TYR A 107 -5.49 -42.48 -22.78
N ARG A 108 -4.29 -42.80 -22.28
CA ARG A 108 -3.88 -42.48 -20.92
C ARG A 108 -3.80 -40.97 -20.67
N ALA A 109 -3.21 -40.23 -21.62
CA ALA A 109 -3.09 -38.78 -21.52
C ALA A 109 -4.47 -38.10 -21.43
N ILE A 110 -5.45 -38.57 -22.21
CA ILE A 110 -6.81 -37.98 -22.22
C ILE A 110 -7.68 -38.50 -21.08
N ALA A 111 -7.54 -39.76 -20.66
CA ALA A 111 -8.37 -40.37 -19.62
C ALA A 111 -8.10 -39.80 -18.21
N GLU A 112 -6.87 -39.36 -17.96
CA GLU A 112 -6.49 -38.71 -16.69
C GLU A 112 -6.92 -37.23 -16.64
N ALA A 113 -7.26 -36.63 -17.80
CA ALA A 113 -7.64 -35.22 -17.88
C ALA A 113 -9.12 -34.98 -17.54
N PRO A 114 -9.44 -33.94 -16.74
CA PRO A 114 -10.83 -33.60 -16.42
C PRO A 114 -11.59 -33.04 -17.64
N ASP A 115 -12.89 -33.36 -17.71
CA ASP A 115 -13.78 -32.99 -18.82
C ASP A 115 -13.79 -31.47 -19.07
N PRO A 116 -13.35 -31.01 -20.27
CA PRO A 116 -13.24 -29.60 -20.58
C PRO A 116 -14.61 -28.91 -20.70
N LYS A 117 -15.69 -29.65 -21.03
CA LYS A 117 -17.03 -29.06 -21.19
C LYS A 117 -17.56 -28.52 -19.86
N LYS A 118 -17.38 -29.27 -18.77
CA LYS A 118 -17.83 -28.87 -17.43
C LYS A 118 -17.05 -27.66 -16.92
N LEU A 119 -15.74 -27.64 -17.16
CA LEU A 119 -14.89 -26.50 -16.79
C LEU A 119 -15.32 -25.23 -17.54
N LEU A 120 -15.60 -25.33 -18.84
CA LEU A 120 -16.08 -24.20 -19.63
C LEU A 120 -17.45 -23.71 -19.15
N GLN A 121 -18.38 -24.60 -18.79
CA GLN A 121 -19.68 -24.21 -18.23
C GLN A 121 -19.52 -23.42 -16.92
N ILE A 122 -18.70 -23.90 -15.99
CA ILE A 122 -18.44 -23.21 -14.72
C ILE A 122 -17.77 -21.85 -14.99
N SER A 123 -16.86 -21.77 -15.98
CA SER A 123 -16.20 -20.51 -16.31
C SER A 123 -17.18 -19.48 -16.90
N VAL A 124 -18.13 -19.91 -17.73
CA VAL A 124 -19.18 -19.04 -18.27
C VAL A 124 -20.12 -18.57 -17.16
N GLU A 125 -20.50 -19.45 -16.25
CA GLU A 125 -21.32 -19.10 -15.09
C GLU A 125 -20.59 -18.11 -14.16
N ALA A 126 -19.29 -18.30 -13.94
CA ALA A 126 -18.47 -17.35 -13.19
C ALA A 126 -18.42 -15.97 -13.87
N VAL A 127 -18.23 -15.91 -15.20
CA VAL A 127 -18.25 -14.64 -15.96
C VAL A 127 -19.62 -13.96 -15.89
N LEU A 128 -20.72 -14.73 -15.96
CA LEU A 128 -22.07 -14.19 -15.79
C LEU A 128 -22.28 -13.64 -14.38
N SER A 129 -21.84 -14.36 -13.35
CA SER A 129 -21.91 -13.88 -11.96
C SER A 129 -21.11 -12.59 -11.73
N LEU A 130 -19.97 -12.44 -12.41
CA LEU A 130 -19.15 -11.24 -12.37
C LEU A 130 -19.88 -10.03 -12.96
N LYS A 131 -20.58 -10.23 -14.07
CA LYS A 131 -21.42 -9.20 -14.70
C LYS A 131 -22.58 -8.79 -13.80
N ASP A 132 -23.20 -9.73 -13.11
CA ASP A 132 -24.28 -9.42 -12.17
C ASP A 132 -23.75 -8.71 -10.91
N ALA A 133 -22.56 -9.08 -10.41
CA ALA A 133 -21.90 -8.34 -9.34
C ALA A 133 -21.53 -6.90 -9.75
N GLU A 134 -21.16 -6.66 -11.01
CA GLU A 134 -20.96 -5.30 -11.53
C GLU A 134 -22.25 -4.49 -11.58
N LYS A 135 -23.38 -5.07 -12.00
CA LYS A 135 -24.69 -4.41 -11.94
C LYS A 135 -25.07 -4.04 -10.51
N VAL A 136 -24.92 -4.97 -9.56
CA VAL A 136 -25.21 -4.71 -8.15
C VAL A 136 -24.31 -3.59 -7.60
N LYS A 137 -23.05 -3.50 -8.02
CA LYS A 137 -22.18 -2.37 -7.66
C LYS A 137 -22.65 -1.05 -8.26
N GLN A 138 -23.14 -1.04 -9.51
CA GLN A 138 -23.71 0.15 -10.13
C GLN A 138 -24.99 0.59 -9.42
N GLU A 139 -25.91 -0.34 -9.15
CA GLU A 139 -27.14 -0.06 -8.39
C GLU A 139 -26.82 0.46 -6.98
N LYS A 140 -25.82 -0.11 -6.32
CA LYS A 140 -25.35 0.40 -5.02
C LYS A 140 -24.83 1.84 -5.13
N ALA A 141 -24.06 2.16 -6.17
CA ALA A 141 -23.57 3.51 -6.39
C ALA A 141 -24.73 4.50 -6.65
N GLU A 142 -25.72 4.12 -7.44
CA GLU A 142 -26.93 4.92 -7.67
C GLU A 142 -27.76 5.10 -6.39
N LEU A 143 -27.87 4.06 -5.55
CA LEU A 143 -28.56 4.15 -4.27
C LEU A 143 -27.79 5.03 -3.28
N GLU A 144 -26.46 4.97 -3.26
CA GLU A 144 -25.61 5.87 -2.47
C GLU A 144 -25.77 7.32 -2.93
N GLU A 145 -25.89 7.58 -4.23
CA GLU A 145 -26.18 8.92 -4.78
C GLU A 145 -27.58 9.41 -4.37
N LYS A 146 -28.60 8.55 -4.46
CA LYS A 146 -29.94 8.87 -3.98
C LYS A 146 -29.97 9.13 -2.47
N LEU A 147 -29.23 8.36 -1.67
CA LEU A 147 -29.08 8.57 -0.22
C LEU A 147 -28.42 9.92 0.08
N LEU A 148 -27.42 10.32 -0.70
CA LEU A 148 -26.81 11.64 -0.59
C LEU A 148 -27.84 12.75 -0.87
N GLY A 149 -28.69 12.58 -1.88
CA GLY A 149 -29.81 13.48 -2.16
C GLY A 149 -30.84 13.57 -1.02
N PHE A 150 -31.06 12.47 -0.28
CA PHE A 150 -31.89 12.50 0.93
C PHE A 150 -31.21 13.21 2.10
N ALA A 151 -29.88 13.18 2.22
CA ALA A 151 -29.16 13.95 3.23
C ALA A 151 -29.34 15.47 3.00
N ASP A 152 -29.37 15.92 1.76
CA ASP A 152 -29.69 17.31 1.40
C ASP A 152 -31.16 17.65 1.73
N TYR A 153 -32.08 16.68 1.58
CA TYR A 153 -33.48 16.84 1.98
C TYR A 153 -33.64 16.99 3.50
N ASP A 154 -32.93 16.20 4.31
CA ASP A 154 -32.94 16.36 5.77
C ASP A 154 -32.32 17.69 6.21
N GLN A 155 -31.28 18.16 5.53
CA GLN A 155 -30.74 19.50 5.75
C GLN A 155 -31.75 20.60 5.39
N LEU A 156 -32.50 20.43 4.29
CA LEU A 156 -33.54 21.37 3.89
C LEU A 156 -34.70 21.37 4.89
N LYS A 157 -35.11 20.20 5.38
CA LYS A 157 -36.14 20.03 6.42
C LYS A 157 -35.71 20.68 7.75
N ASN A 158 -34.45 20.52 8.14
CA ASN A 158 -33.90 21.18 9.32
C ASN A 158 -33.85 22.71 9.17
N LYS A 159 -33.57 23.22 7.96
CA LYS A 159 -33.67 24.66 7.68
C LYS A 159 -35.11 25.16 7.77
N ILE A 160 -36.06 24.42 7.20
CA ILE A 160 -37.49 24.77 7.25
C ILE A 160 -38.00 24.79 8.70
N THR A 161 -37.75 23.75 9.47
CA THR A 161 -38.17 23.68 10.89
C THR A 161 -37.56 24.80 11.72
N LYS A 162 -36.28 25.14 11.49
CA LYS A 162 -35.65 26.28 12.16
C LYS A 162 -36.32 27.61 11.79
N THR A 163 -36.64 27.83 10.51
CA THR A 163 -37.37 29.04 10.10
C THR A 163 -38.79 29.10 10.67
N GLU A 164 -39.46 27.95 10.81
CA GLU A 164 -40.77 27.85 11.45
C GLU A 164 -40.69 28.16 12.96
N GLU A 165 -39.68 27.66 13.66
CA GLU A 165 -39.44 27.98 15.07
C GLU A 165 -39.10 29.46 15.29
N GLU A 166 -38.28 30.05 14.41
CA GLU A 166 -37.97 31.48 14.43
C GLU A 166 -39.21 32.33 14.18
N LEU A 167 -40.06 31.93 13.22
CA LEU A 167 -41.34 32.58 12.97
C LEU A 167 -42.30 32.45 14.16
N ALA A 168 -42.39 31.27 14.77
CA ALA A 168 -43.22 31.03 15.95
C ALA A 168 -42.79 31.92 17.14
N LYS A 169 -41.49 32.03 17.40
CA LYS A 169 -40.95 32.94 18.42
C LYS A 169 -41.23 34.41 18.10
N ALA A 170 -41.13 34.81 16.84
CA ALA A 170 -41.46 36.18 16.42
C ALA A 170 -42.96 36.50 16.61
N VAL A 171 -43.84 35.53 16.33
CA VAL A 171 -45.27 35.66 16.60
C VAL A 171 -45.55 35.71 18.10
N GLU A 172 -44.90 34.85 18.90
CA GLU A 172 -45.10 34.81 20.35
C GLU A 172 -44.65 36.10 21.04
N THR A 173 -43.49 36.64 20.65
CA THR A 173 -43.01 37.95 21.13
C THR A 173 -43.93 39.10 20.70
N SER A 174 -44.51 39.05 19.50
CA SER A 174 -45.52 40.02 19.04
C SER A 174 -46.82 39.94 19.86
N ILE A 175 -47.27 38.71 20.19
CA ILE A 175 -48.44 38.49 21.05
C ILE A 175 -48.17 39.03 22.47
N GLN A 176 -47.01 38.71 23.05
CA GLN A 176 -46.64 39.22 24.38
C GLN A 176 -46.57 40.75 24.41
N ALA A 177 -45.99 41.38 23.39
CA ALA A 177 -45.97 42.83 23.28
C ALA A 177 -47.39 43.44 23.20
N LYS A 178 -48.30 42.76 22.50
CA LYS A 178 -49.72 43.15 22.43
C LYS A 178 -50.43 42.95 23.76
N ASP A 179 -50.19 41.85 24.46
CA ASP A 179 -50.77 41.59 25.78
C ASP A 179 -50.30 42.62 26.81
N ASP A 180 -49.03 43.02 26.78
CA ASP A 180 -48.49 44.04 27.68
C ASP A 180 -49.02 45.45 27.34
N GLU A 181 -49.21 45.77 26.06
CA GLU A 181 -49.91 46.98 25.62
C GLU A 181 -51.35 47.01 26.18
N TRP A 182 -52.08 45.89 26.08
CA TRP A 182 -53.43 45.78 26.63
C TRP A 182 -53.49 45.85 28.15
N LYS A 183 -52.54 45.23 28.87
CA LYS A 183 -52.43 45.34 30.33
C LYS A 183 -52.18 46.77 30.75
N SER A 184 -51.24 47.47 30.11
CA SER A 184 -50.96 48.88 30.40
C SER A 184 -52.18 49.77 30.17
N LEU A 185 -52.93 49.54 29.09
CA LEU A 185 -54.17 50.27 28.82
C LEU A 185 -55.25 49.96 29.87
N LEU A 186 -55.35 48.70 30.31
CA LEU A 186 -56.30 48.30 31.35
C LEU A 186 -55.95 48.93 32.69
N GLU A 187 -54.68 48.89 33.11
CA GLU A 187 -54.19 49.55 34.32
C GLU A 187 -54.45 51.07 34.29
N GLU A 188 -54.22 51.72 33.15
CA GLU A 188 -54.51 53.15 32.99
C GLU A 188 -56.02 53.42 33.13
N LYS A 189 -56.88 52.57 32.54
CA LYS A 189 -58.33 52.67 32.69
C LYS A 189 -58.77 52.44 34.12
N GLU A 190 -58.24 51.44 34.81
CA GLU A 190 -58.54 51.16 36.22
C GLU A 190 -58.12 52.33 37.12
N LEU A 191 -56.95 52.92 36.87
CA LEU A 191 -56.47 54.08 37.61
C LEU A 191 -57.35 55.32 37.37
N ASN A 192 -57.81 55.52 36.13
CA ASN A 192 -58.77 56.57 35.81
C ASN A 192 -60.13 56.34 36.47
N TRP A 193 -60.61 55.09 36.54
CA TRP A 193 -61.82 54.75 37.28
C TRP A 193 -61.67 54.97 38.78
N ARG A 194 -60.54 54.57 39.38
CA ARG A 194 -60.24 54.86 40.79
C ARG A 194 -60.18 56.35 41.09
N LYS A 195 -59.57 57.15 40.20
CA LYS A 195 -59.56 58.62 40.35
C LYS A 195 -60.99 59.17 40.33
N LYS A 196 -61.82 58.73 39.39
CA LYS A 196 -63.21 59.15 39.29
C LYS A 196 -64.04 58.71 40.50
N GLU A 197 -63.77 57.53 41.04
CA GLU A 197 -64.37 57.04 42.28
C GLU A 197 -63.97 57.91 43.48
N ALA A 198 -62.70 58.28 43.60
CA ALA A 198 -62.23 59.18 44.65
C ALA A 198 -62.82 60.59 44.53
N GLU A 199 -62.91 61.15 43.31
CA GLU A 199 -63.59 62.42 43.06
C GLU A 199 -65.07 62.37 43.47
N LEU A 200 -65.77 61.27 43.13
CA LEU A 200 -67.15 61.07 43.55
C LEU A 200 -67.26 60.95 45.08
N ASP A 201 -66.36 60.22 45.73
CA ASP A 201 -66.35 60.10 47.20
C ASP A 201 -66.09 61.45 47.88
N ASP A 202 -65.18 62.28 47.33
CA ASP A 202 -64.95 63.65 47.79
C ASP A 202 -66.20 64.52 47.63
N THR A 203 -66.90 64.44 46.49
CA THR A 203 -68.17 65.19 46.31
C THR A 203 -69.24 64.73 47.30
N VAL A 204 -69.36 63.42 47.55
CA VAL A 204 -70.29 62.86 48.55
C VAL A 204 -69.88 63.30 49.96
N GLY A 205 -68.58 63.33 50.27
CA GLY A 205 -68.02 63.81 51.53
C GLY A 205 -68.32 65.29 51.77
N ASN A 206 -68.16 66.13 50.75
CA ASN A 206 -68.50 67.55 50.81
C ASN A 206 -70.01 67.76 50.98
N LEU A 207 -70.86 67.04 50.24
CA LEU A 207 -72.31 67.08 50.42
C LEU A 207 -72.73 66.61 51.82
N LYS A 208 -72.06 65.59 52.39
CA LYS A 208 -72.30 65.15 53.77
C LYS A 208 -71.91 66.23 54.78
N LYS A 209 -70.77 66.92 54.59
CA LYS A 209 -70.37 68.05 55.44
C LYS A 209 -71.38 69.19 55.35
N GLU A 210 -71.84 69.53 54.14
CA GLU A 210 -72.87 70.55 53.94
C GLU A 210 -74.19 70.18 54.63
N ILE A 211 -74.61 68.91 54.56
CA ILE A 211 -75.77 68.42 55.33
C ILE A 211 -75.54 68.54 56.84
N GLU A 212 -74.34 68.22 57.34
CA GLU A 212 -74.03 68.31 58.76
C GLU A 212 -73.97 69.77 59.24
N GLU A 213 -73.40 70.68 58.44
CA GLU A 213 -73.44 72.12 58.66
C GLU A 213 -74.88 72.65 58.66
N LEU A 214 -75.73 72.20 57.74
CA LEU A 214 -77.16 72.54 57.71
C LEU A 214 -77.89 72.01 58.95
N LYS A 215 -77.58 70.80 59.43
CA LYS A 215 -78.15 70.27 60.69
C LYS A 215 -77.68 71.08 61.90
N VAL A 216 -76.40 71.42 61.97
CA VAL A 216 -75.86 72.27 63.05
C VAL A 216 -76.51 73.66 62.98
N ASN A 217 -76.74 74.20 61.78
CA ASN A 217 -77.48 75.43 61.59
C ASN A 217 -78.95 75.30 62.02
N ASP A 218 -79.63 74.19 61.74
CA ASP A 218 -80.99 73.93 62.25
C ASP A 218 -81.01 73.81 63.79
N GLU A 219 -80.02 73.14 64.38
CA GLU A 219 -79.85 73.04 65.84
C GLU A 219 -79.60 74.43 66.46
N ILE A 220 -78.73 75.26 65.84
CA ILE A 220 -78.50 76.65 66.24
C ILE A 220 -79.77 77.49 66.05
N MET A 221 -80.52 77.32 64.96
CA MET A 221 -81.79 78.01 64.75
C MET A 221 -82.83 77.58 65.78
N ARG A 222 -82.90 76.32 66.18
CA ARG A 222 -83.76 75.82 67.27
C ARG A 222 -83.33 76.37 68.62
N LEU A 223 -82.03 76.42 68.91
CA LEU A 223 -81.48 77.03 70.12
C LEU A 223 -81.68 78.55 70.12
N ARG A 224 -81.59 79.21 68.97
CA ARG A 224 -81.97 80.62 68.78
C ARG A 224 -83.46 80.81 68.98
N LEU A 225 -84.34 79.96 68.45
CA LEU A 225 -85.78 80.03 68.72
C LEU A 225 -86.07 79.82 70.21
N LYS A 226 -85.36 78.91 70.87
CA LYS A 226 -85.51 78.62 72.30
C LYS A 226 -84.97 79.75 73.19
N SER A 227 -83.88 80.41 72.79
CA SER A 227 -83.37 81.61 73.46
C SER A 227 -84.21 82.84 73.12
N HIS A 228 -84.72 82.98 71.91
CA HIS A 228 -85.65 84.03 71.50
C HIS A 228 -87.02 83.88 72.20
N ALA A 229 -87.45 82.64 72.48
CA ALA A 229 -88.59 82.36 73.37
C ALA A 229 -88.29 82.67 74.85
N HIS A 230 -87.02 82.75 75.26
CA HIS A 230 -86.60 83.14 76.60
C HIS A 230 -86.33 84.66 76.72
N THR A 231 -86.02 85.35 75.62
CA THR A 231 -85.69 86.79 75.59
C THR A 231 -86.83 87.67 75.07
N LEU A 232 -88.06 87.14 74.93
CA LEU A 232 -89.29 87.90 74.64
C LEU A 232 -89.90 88.56 75.90
N ASN A 233 -89.08 88.83 76.91
CA ASN A 233 -89.55 89.31 78.22
C ASN A 233 -88.67 90.37 78.88
N ASP A 234 -87.82 91.07 78.13
CA ASP A 234 -87.39 92.42 78.53
C ASP A 234 -86.90 93.19 77.30
N ASP A 235 -87.44 94.39 77.23
CA ASP A 235 -87.43 95.34 76.12
C ASP A 235 -86.09 96.08 75.93
N ASP A 236 -85.97 96.58 74.70
CA ASP A 236 -85.40 97.87 74.28
C ASP A 236 -83.89 98.09 74.04
N GLU A 237 -83.66 98.39 72.76
CA GLU A 237 -82.99 99.57 72.20
C GLU A 237 -81.45 99.65 72.08
N ASP A 238 -81.03 99.39 70.83
CA ASP A 238 -80.53 100.39 69.87
C ASP A 238 -79.04 100.79 69.87
N GLY A 239 -78.53 101.03 68.65
CA GLY A 239 -77.58 102.12 68.43
C GLY A 239 -76.15 101.83 67.98
N ASN A 240 -76.00 101.58 66.67
CA ASN A 240 -75.16 102.39 65.77
C ASN A 240 -73.61 102.21 65.71
N ALA A 241 -73.18 101.66 64.57
CA ALA A 241 -72.31 102.22 63.53
C ALA A 241 -71.07 103.10 63.87
N ASP A 242 -69.94 102.60 63.38
CA ASP A 242 -69.08 103.22 62.36
C ASP A 242 -68.10 104.36 62.71
N ASP A 243 -66.97 104.28 62.01
CA ASP A 243 -65.99 105.30 61.66
C ASP A 243 -64.71 105.55 62.52
N LEU A 244 -63.66 104.79 62.15
CA LEU A 244 -62.48 105.26 61.37
C LEU A 244 -61.26 105.99 62.02
N ILE A 245 -60.12 105.61 61.44
CA ILE A 245 -58.85 106.34 61.19
C ILE A 245 -57.65 106.03 62.10
N GLY A 246 -56.63 105.38 61.51
CA GLY A 246 -55.26 105.30 62.03
C GLY A 246 -54.24 104.90 60.95
N GLY A 247 -53.84 105.84 60.09
CA GLY A 247 -53.02 105.64 58.88
C GLY A 247 -51.52 105.33 59.07
N SER A 248 -51.16 104.39 59.93
CA SER A 248 -49.77 103.87 60.06
C SER A 248 -49.57 102.50 59.39
N ASP A 249 -50.66 101.71 59.26
CA ASP A 249 -50.62 100.33 58.76
C ASP A 249 -50.37 100.20 57.24
N LEU A 250 -50.63 101.25 56.44
CA LEU A 250 -50.50 101.12 54.99
C LEU A 250 -49.05 100.99 54.51
N LYS A 251 -48.07 101.56 55.23
CA LYS A 251 -46.67 101.56 54.77
C LYS A 251 -45.94 100.27 55.13
N GLU A 252 -46.25 99.70 56.29
CA GLU A 252 -45.77 98.38 56.73
C GLU A 252 -46.45 97.28 55.92
N ARG A 253 -47.78 97.34 55.72
CA ARG A 253 -48.47 96.43 54.78
C ARG A 253 -48.00 96.60 53.35
N ALA A 254 -47.65 97.81 52.89
CA ALA A 254 -47.08 97.99 51.55
C ALA A 254 -45.69 97.35 51.45
N ALA A 255 -44.82 97.51 52.45
CA ALA A 255 -43.51 96.85 52.50
C ALA A 255 -43.67 95.32 52.54
N ASP A 256 -44.53 94.79 53.41
CA ASP A 256 -44.84 93.36 53.51
C ASP A 256 -45.45 92.82 52.21
N THR A 257 -46.30 93.59 51.52
CA THR A 257 -46.86 93.17 50.22
C THR A 257 -45.81 93.14 49.12
N VAL A 258 -44.83 94.06 49.13
CA VAL A 258 -43.72 94.05 48.17
C VAL A 258 -42.76 92.90 48.48
N GLU A 259 -42.46 92.64 49.75
CA GLU A 259 -41.66 91.49 50.18
C GLU A 259 -42.37 90.17 49.85
N LEU A 260 -43.68 90.05 50.09
CA LEU A 260 -44.50 88.91 49.67
C LEU A 260 -44.50 88.75 48.14
N GLN A 261 -44.56 89.84 47.38
CA GLN A 261 -44.53 89.79 45.93
C GLN A 261 -43.15 89.36 45.42
N MET A 262 -42.06 89.80 46.06
CA MET A 262 -40.70 89.33 45.77
C MET A 262 -40.52 87.85 46.12
N LEU A 263 -40.99 87.42 47.29
CA LEU A 263 -40.98 86.02 47.71
C LEU A 263 -41.84 85.13 46.81
N SER A 264 -42.98 85.62 46.34
CA SER A 264 -43.83 84.91 45.36
C SER A 264 -43.10 84.74 44.04
N ARG A 265 -42.41 85.77 43.55
CA ARG A 265 -41.62 85.70 42.31
C ARG A 265 -40.43 84.75 42.46
N ASP A 266 -39.75 84.79 43.59
CA ASP A 266 -38.63 83.89 43.89
C ASP A 266 -39.12 82.44 44.06
N ALA A 267 -40.32 82.23 44.62
CA ALA A 267 -40.98 80.92 44.67
C ALA A 267 -41.40 80.42 43.27
N GLU A 268 -41.91 81.30 42.40
CA GLU A 268 -42.25 80.96 41.02
C GLU A 268 -41.02 80.57 40.20
N THR A 269 -39.93 81.34 40.32
CA THR A 269 -38.67 81.02 39.63
C THR A 269 -38.02 79.74 40.17
N ALA A 270 -38.09 79.50 41.48
CA ALA A 270 -37.68 78.23 42.08
C ALA A 270 -38.53 77.07 41.58
N LYS A 271 -39.85 77.24 41.46
CA LYS A 271 -40.76 76.21 40.94
C LYS A 271 -40.51 75.89 39.47
N LEU A 272 -40.25 76.90 38.63
CA LEU A 272 -39.84 76.68 37.23
C LEU A 272 -38.52 75.92 37.14
N ARG A 273 -37.55 76.25 38.01
CA ARG A 273 -36.28 75.54 38.06
C ARG A 273 -36.42 74.10 38.55
N ILE A 274 -37.31 73.85 39.52
CA ILE A 274 -37.66 72.51 39.97
C ILE A 274 -38.29 71.72 38.82
N MET A 275 -39.27 72.28 38.12
CA MET A 275 -39.89 71.61 36.96
C MET A 275 -38.87 71.29 35.85
N GLU A 276 -37.95 72.20 35.54
CA GLU A 276 -36.91 71.93 34.53
C GLU A 276 -35.89 70.89 35.01
N LEU A 277 -35.53 70.89 36.29
CA LEU A 277 -34.67 69.87 36.87
C LEU A 277 -35.37 68.51 36.94
N GLU A 278 -36.66 68.46 37.26
CA GLU A 278 -37.49 67.26 37.22
C GLU A 278 -37.58 66.70 35.81
N ARG A 279 -37.89 67.55 34.82
CA ARG A 279 -37.90 67.18 33.40
C ARG A 279 -36.56 66.60 32.96
N ARG A 280 -35.45 67.23 33.34
CA ARG A 280 -34.10 66.75 33.02
C ARG A 280 -33.75 65.46 33.76
N ASN A 281 -34.22 65.27 34.99
CA ASN A 281 -34.03 64.06 35.76
C ASN A 281 -34.85 62.89 35.17
N GLU A 282 -36.07 63.16 34.71
CA GLU A 282 -36.90 62.21 33.97
C GLU A 282 -36.28 61.83 32.63
N GLU A 283 -35.74 62.78 31.89
CA GLU A 283 -35.04 62.55 30.62
C GLU A 283 -33.77 61.72 30.84
N LEU A 284 -32.94 62.08 31.82
CA LEU A 284 -31.77 61.28 32.20
C LEU A 284 -32.15 59.89 32.73
N ARG A 285 -33.27 59.74 33.44
CA ARG A 285 -33.77 58.42 33.87
C ARG A 285 -34.26 57.59 32.69
N ARG A 286 -34.90 58.20 31.69
CA ARG A 286 -35.25 57.53 30.43
C ARG A 286 -34.01 57.12 29.66
N GLU A 287 -33.04 58.00 29.49
CA GLU A 287 -31.76 57.68 28.83
C GLU A 287 -30.99 56.59 29.58
N ILE A 288 -30.91 56.66 30.92
CA ILE A 288 -30.31 55.60 31.74
C ILE A 288 -31.12 54.31 31.62
N SER A 289 -32.46 54.36 31.57
CA SER A 289 -33.31 53.19 31.38
C SER A 289 -33.15 52.58 29.99
N VAL A 290 -32.89 53.38 28.95
CA VAL A 290 -32.66 52.91 27.58
C VAL A 290 -31.23 52.37 27.43
N ALA A 291 -30.24 53.06 28.00
CA ALA A 291 -28.85 52.61 28.02
C ALA A 291 -28.61 51.40 28.94
N ARG A 292 -29.41 51.24 30.01
CA ARG A 292 -29.47 50.03 30.84
C ARG A 292 -30.46 49.00 30.32
N SER A 293 -31.31 49.36 29.37
CA SER A 293 -32.18 48.39 28.73
C SER A 293 -31.29 47.48 27.90
N ASP A 294 -31.22 46.22 28.31
CA ASP A 294 -30.48 45.16 27.62
C ASP A 294 -30.86 45.05 26.13
N VAL A 295 -31.91 45.73 25.65
CA VAL A 295 -32.38 45.77 24.27
C VAL A 295 -31.32 46.17 23.25
N GLU A 296 -30.47 47.17 23.49
CA GLU A 296 -29.42 47.51 22.51
C GLU A 296 -28.30 46.46 22.49
N MET A 297 -27.92 45.97 23.67
CA MET A 297 -26.94 44.90 23.81
C MET A 297 -27.45 43.58 23.22
N ASP A 298 -28.74 43.28 23.36
CA ASP A 298 -29.40 42.09 22.84
C ASP A 298 -29.61 42.18 21.34
N LYS A 299 -29.89 43.37 20.78
CA LYS A 299 -29.86 43.59 19.32
C LYS A 299 -28.47 43.31 18.74
N VAL A 300 -27.40 43.71 19.43
CA VAL A 300 -26.02 43.43 19.00
C VAL A 300 -25.69 41.93 19.14
N LYS A 301 -26.08 41.30 20.26
CA LYS A 301 -25.93 39.84 20.44
C LYS A 301 -26.71 39.05 19.38
N GLU A 302 -27.92 39.47 19.04
CA GLU A 302 -28.76 38.81 18.03
C GLU A 302 -28.12 38.91 16.64
N LYS A 303 -27.60 40.09 16.26
CA LYS A 303 -26.84 40.27 15.02
C LYS A 303 -25.57 39.41 15.00
N ASN A 304 -24.83 39.36 16.11
CA ASN A 304 -23.64 38.54 16.22
C ASN A 304 -23.97 37.04 16.16
N ASN A 305 -25.04 36.59 16.81
CA ASN A 305 -25.50 35.20 16.77
C ASN A 305 -25.97 34.79 15.37
N LYS A 306 -26.67 35.68 14.65
CA LYS A 306 -27.02 35.45 13.23
C LYS A 306 -25.76 35.32 12.39
N ARG A 307 -24.78 36.21 12.56
CA ARG A 307 -23.52 36.15 11.83
C ARG A 307 -22.70 34.89 12.16
N ILE A 308 -22.68 34.48 13.42
CA ILE A 308 -22.04 33.23 13.86
C ILE A 308 -22.74 32.04 13.20
N GLY A 309 -24.07 31.99 13.20
CA GLY A 309 -24.83 30.92 12.54
C GLY A 309 -24.61 30.85 11.03
N GLU A 310 -24.52 32.00 10.35
CA GLU A 310 -24.14 32.06 8.93
C GLU A 310 -22.75 31.47 8.71
N LEU A 311 -21.76 31.91 9.49
CA LEU A 311 -20.37 31.44 9.39
C LEU A 311 -20.23 29.96 9.75
N GLU A 312 -20.99 29.45 10.72
CA GLU A 312 -21.04 28.03 11.06
C GLU A 312 -21.64 27.20 9.92
N SER A 313 -22.71 27.70 9.29
CA SER A 313 -23.33 27.03 8.14
C SER A 313 -22.42 27.04 6.90
N GLU A 314 -21.70 28.14 6.67
CA GLU A 314 -20.71 28.26 5.61
C GLU A 314 -19.52 27.32 5.86
N ASN A 315 -19.01 27.26 7.10
CA ASN A 315 -17.97 26.31 7.49
C ASN A 315 -18.42 24.87 7.30
N ALA A 316 -19.65 24.52 7.68
CA ALA A 316 -20.18 23.17 7.48
C ALA A 316 -20.25 22.80 5.99
N LEU A 317 -20.69 23.72 5.13
CA LEU A 317 -20.70 23.55 3.67
C LEU A 317 -19.28 23.41 3.10
N LEU A 318 -18.34 24.24 3.55
CA LEU A 318 -16.94 24.17 3.11
C LEU A 318 -16.29 22.85 3.53
N VAL A 319 -16.56 22.36 4.75
CA VAL A 319 -16.06 21.07 5.23
C VAL A 319 -16.64 19.93 4.40
N ALA A 320 -17.95 19.92 4.15
CA ALA A 320 -18.59 18.90 3.30
C ALA A 320 -18.02 18.89 1.87
N ARG A 321 -17.81 20.08 1.28
CA ARG A 321 -17.17 20.20 -0.04
C ARG A 321 -15.73 19.71 -0.01
N LEU A 322 -14.94 20.08 1.00
CA LEU A 322 -13.57 19.59 1.17
C LEU A 322 -13.50 18.07 1.31
N GLU A 323 -14.44 17.47 2.04
CA GLU A 323 -14.51 16.02 2.22
C GLU A 323 -14.91 15.31 0.91
N HIS A 324 -15.83 15.87 0.15
CA HIS A 324 -16.19 15.38 -1.18
C HIS A 324 -14.99 15.44 -2.15
N GLU A 325 -14.29 16.58 -2.19
CA GLU A 325 -13.10 16.74 -3.04
C GLU A 325 -11.96 15.81 -2.60
N ARG A 326 -11.76 15.59 -1.29
CA ARG A 326 -10.80 14.59 -0.78
C ARG A 326 -11.16 13.19 -1.26
N LYS A 327 -12.43 12.80 -1.17
CA LYS A 327 -12.90 11.49 -1.67
C LYS A 327 -12.71 11.34 -3.18
N ASN A 328 -12.95 12.39 -3.96
CA ASN A 328 -12.70 12.38 -5.40
C ASN A 328 -11.21 12.29 -5.72
N LEU A 329 -10.36 13.00 -4.97
CA LEU A 329 -8.91 12.93 -5.10
C LEU A 329 -8.40 11.53 -4.76
N ASP A 330 -8.90 10.89 -3.69
CA ASP A 330 -8.53 9.53 -3.32
C ASP A 330 -8.96 8.50 -4.37
N LYS A 331 -10.15 8.67 -4.97
CA LYS A 331 -10.59 7.84 -6.11
C LYS A 331 -9.65 8.01 -7.31
N LEU A 332 -9.38 9.25 -7.72
CA LEU A 332 -8.49 9.53 -8.86
C LEU A 332 -7.07 9.02 -8.58
N LYS A 333 -6.58 9.16 -7.35
CA LYS A 333 -5.28 8.63 -6.93
C LYS A 333 -5.25 7.10 -7.03
N SER A 334 -6.31 6.41 -6.59
CA SER A 334 -6.43 4.96 -6.73
C SER A 334 -6.49 4.51 -8.19
N GLU A 335 -7.19 5.25 -9.06
CA GLU A 335 -7.25 4.95 -10.50
C GLU A 335 -5.90 5.18 -11.18
N MET A 336 -5.21 6.27 -10.86
CA MET A 336 -3.87 6.55 -11.39
C MET A 336 -2.84 5.54 -10.89
N GLN A 337 -2.93 5.12 -9.62
CA GLN A 337 -2.10 4.04 -9.10
C GLN A 337 -2.35 2.72 -9.85
N GLY A 338 -3.62 2.39 -10.11
CA GLY A 338 -3.97 1.20 -10.90
C GLY A 338 -3.43 1.25 -12.33
N LYS A 339 -3.48 2.42 -12.99
CA LYS A 339 -2.88 2.62 -14.32
C LYS A 339 -1.35 2.53 -14.28
N LEU A 340 -0.72 3.08 -13.24
CA LEU A 340 0.73 2.99 -13.04
C LEU A 340 1.17 1.53 -12.87
N ASP A 341 0.48 0.77 -12.02
CA ASP A 341 0.79 -0.64 -11.77
C ASP A 341 0.59 -1.49 -13.04
N ALA A 342 -0.45 -1.21 -13.83
CA ALA A 342 -0.69 -1.87 -15.10
C ALA A 342 0.42 -1.58 -16.13
N SER A 343 0.80 -0.30 -16.28
CA SER A 343 1.88 0.10 -17.18
C SER A 343 3.24 -0.46 -16.71
N GLN A 344 3.49 -0.52 -15.41
CA GLN A 344 4.69 -1.13 -14.85
C GLN A 344 4.78 -2.63 -15.17
N ARG A 345 3.65 -3.35 -15.12
CA ARG A 345 3.58 -4.77 -15.53
C ARG A 345 3.88 -4.92 -17.02
N GLU A 346 3.29 -4.08 -17.88
CA GLU A 346 3.56 -4.09 -19.32
C GLU A 346 5.04 -3.82 -19.63
N VAL A 347 5.65 -2.83 -18.99
CA VAL A 347 7.08 -2.54 -19.12
C VAL A 347 7.92 -3.74 -18.65
N SER A 348 7.55 -4.39 -17.54
CA SER A 348 8.26 -5.60 -17.07
C SER A 348 8.15 -6.77 -18.06
N GLN A 349 7.00 -6.90 -18.73
CA GLN A 349 6.80 -7.92 -19.75
C GLN A 349 7.64 -7.60 -21.00
N LEU A 350 7.55 -6.39 -21.54
CA LEU A 350 8.31 -5.96 -22.72
C LEU A 350 9.83 -6.01 -22.48
N THR A 351 10.28 -5.71 -21.26
CA THR A 351 11.70 -5.85 -20.90
C THR A 351 12.13 -7.31 -20.89
N SER A 352 11.32 -8.21 -20.32
CA SER A 352 11.60 -9.66 -20.36
C SER A 352 11.59 -10.22 -21.80
N GLU A 353 10.65 -9.78 -22.64
CA GLU A 353 10.60 -10.15 -24.07
C GLU A 353 11.84 -9.60 -24.80
N GLY A 354 12.26 -8.38 -24.49
CA GLY A 354 13.48 -7.78 -25.00
C GLY A 354 14.74 -8.55 -24.59
N GLU A 355 14.80 -9.05 -23.36
CA GLU A 355 15.91 -9.91 -22.91
C GLU A 355 15.92 -11.25 -23.65
N VAL A 356 14.77 -11.90 -23.81
CA VAL A 356 14.64 -13.15 -24.58
C VAL A 356 15.06 -12.95 -26.04
N LEU A 357 14.65 -11.84 -26.67
CA LEU A 357 15.06 -11.51 -28.04
C LEU A 357 16.56 -11.25 -28.15
N ARG A 358 17.16 -10.53 -27.18
CA ARG A 358 18.62 -10.32 -27.12
C ARG A 358 19.36 -11.65 -26.95
N GLU A 359 18.87 -12.54 -26.09
CA GLU A 359 19.45 -13.86 -25.91
C GLU A 359 19.35 -14.69 -27.22
N ARG A 360 18.22 -14.61 -27.91
CA ARG A 360 18.03 -15.28 -29.20
C ARG A 360 18.99 -14.74 -30.28
N ILE A 361 19.18 -13.42 -30.35
CA ILE A 361 20.16 -12.80 -31.25
C ILE A 361 21.58 -13.28 -30.94
N ASN A 362 21.95 -13.32 -29.65
CA ASN A 362 23.27 -13.81 -29.24
C ASN A 362 23.47 -15.29 -29.61
N LYS A 363 22.43 -16.13 -29.47
CA LYS A 363 22.46 -17.54 -29.88
C LYS A 363 22.58 -17.73 -31.39
N THR A 364 22.21 -16.74 -32.20
CA THR A 364 22.30 -16.79 -33.68
C THR A 364 23.46 -15.95 -34.23
N HIS A 365 24.37 -15.48 -33.38
CA HIS A 365 25.46 -14.60 -33.80
C HIS A 365 26.43 -15.27 -34.79
N ASP A 366 26.60 -16.58 -34.68
CA ASP A 366 27.45 -17.43 -35.51
C ASP A 366 26.83 -17.79 -36.87
N TYR A 367 25.57 -17.39 -37.13
CA TYR A 367 24.88 -17.71 -38.37
C TYR A 367 25.62 -17.23 -39.63
N ASP A 368 26.19 -16.02 -39.61
CA ASP A 368 26.93 -15.47 -40.75
C ASP A 368 28.23 -16.23 -41.02
N ASP A 369 28.86 -16.76 -39.98
CA ASP A 369 30.10 -17.52 -40.11
C ASP A 369 29.81 -18.95 -40.58
N ILE A 370 28.78 -19.60 -40.01
CA ILE A 370 28.28 -20.89 -40.49
C ILE A 370 27.81 -20.79 -41.96
N LYS A 371 27.16 -19.69 -42.35
CA LYS A 371 26.75 -19.44 -43.72
C LYS A 371 27.94 -19.33 -44.67
N LYS A 372 29.00 -18.60 -44.29
CA LYS A 372 30.24 -18.51 -45.09
C LYS A 372 30.92 -19.88 -45.19
N GLU A 373 30.99 -20.63 -44.11
CA GLU A 373 31.56 -21.99 -44.10
C GLU A 373 30.76 -22.92 -45.02
N LEU A 374 29.43 -22.89 -44.96
CA LEU A 374 28.55 -23.64 -45.85
C LEU A 374 28.67 -23.20 -47.31
N GLU A 375 28.84 -21.91 -47.57
CA GLU A 375 29.03 -21.39 -48.93
C GLU A 375 30.38 -21.82 -49.52
N VAL A 376 31.43 -21.83 -48.70
CA VAL A 376 32.74 -22.39 -49.06
C VAL A 376 32.65 -23.90 -49.28
N LEU A 377 31.96 -24.64 -48.41
CA LEU A 377 31.75 -26.08 -48.57
C LEU A 377 30.94 -26.39 -49.82
N ARG A 378 29.87 -25.63 -50.09
CA ARG A 378 29.09 -25.75 -51.33
C ARG A 378 29.94 -25.45 -52.56
N GLN A 379 30.81 -24.45 -52.49
CA GLN A 379 31.69 -24.11 -53.62
C GLN A 379 32.77 -25.19 -53.86
N ILE A 380 33.25 -25.84 -52.80
CA ILE A 380 34.21 -26.96 -52.88
C ILE A 380 33.52 -28.26 -53.35
N GLU A 381 32.30 -28.52 -52.87
CA GLU A 381 31.58 -29.78 -53.09
C GLU A 381 30.80 -29.81 -54.41
N LEU A 382 30.30 -28.64 -54.86
CA LEU A 382 29.48 -28.55 -56.07
C LEU A 382 30.22 -27.99 -57.29
N GLY A 383 31.41 -27.41 -57.13
CA GLY A 383 32.25 -26.93 -58.24
C GLY A 383 31.42 -26.28 -59.36
N ASP A 384 30.67 -25.22 -59.02
CA ASP A 384 29.71 -24.63 -59.97
C ASP A 384 30.47 -23.78 -60.99
N ASP A 385 30.59 -24.34 -62.18
CA ASP A 385 31.30 -23.86 -63.37
C ASP A 385 30.42 -22.91 -64.22
N GLU A 386 29.56 -22.10 -63.60
CA GLU A 386 28.75 -21.11 -64.32
C GLU A 386 28.98 -19.65 -63.85
N GLU A 387 29.78 -18.97 -64.69
CA GLU A 387 29.78 -17.55 -65.03
C GLU A 387 29.40 -16.51 -63.95
N VAL A 388 30.43 -16.00 -63.25
CA VAL A 388 30.42 -14.62 -62.73
C VAL A 388 31.67 -13.89 -63.23
N PRO A 389 31.55 -12.98 -64.23
CA PRO A 389 32.70 -12.33 -64.90
C PRO A 389 33.64 -11.51 -63.99
N GLN A 390 33.29 -11.27 -62.73
CA GLN A 390 34.16 -10.63 -61.75
C GLN A 390 35.17 -11.59 -61.10
N LEU A 391 34.82 -12.88 -60.96
CA LEU A 391 35.64 -13.84 -60.24
C LEU A 391 36.89 -14.23 -61.04
N ASP A 392 36.80 -14.39 -62.35
CA ASP A 392 37.97 -14.67 -63.21
C ASP A 392 38.99 -13.53 -63.19
N SER A 393 38.53 -12.28 -63.19
CA SER A 393 39.43 -11.12 -63.08
C SER A 393 40.13 -11.07 -61.71
N ALA A 394 39.41 -11.41 -60.64
CA ALA A 394 39.94 -11.44 -59.28
C ALA A 394 40.91 -12.62 -59.09
N ILE A 395 40.63 -13.77 -59.69
CA ILE A 395 41.51 -14.94 -59.70
C ILE A 395 42.78 -14.64 -60.49
N VAL A 396 42.69 -14.02 -61.66
CA VAL A 396 43.87 -13.61 -62.44
C VAL A 396 44.69 -12.56 -61.69
N ALA A 397 44.06 -11.58 -61.06
CA ALA A 397 44.75 -10.58 -60.24
C ALA A 397 45.44 -11.22 -59.02
N ARG A 398 44.77 -12.17 -58.36
CA ARG A 398 45.34 -12.91 -57.22
C ARG A 398 46.47 -13.84 -57.65
N ASN A 399 46.34 -14.54 -58.77
CA ASN A 399 47.42 -15.37 -59.34
C ASN A 399 48.64 -14.52 -59.73
N LYS A 400 48.42 -13.33 -60.28
CA LYS A 400 49.51 -12.38 -60.57
C LYS A 400 50.17 -11.87 -59.29
N LYS A 401 49.40 -11.57 -58.25
CA LYS A 401 49.92 -11.16 -56.94
C LYS A 401 50.72 -12.29 -56.27
N LEU A 402 50.19 -13.51 -56.24
CA LEU A 402 50.87 -14.69 -55.72
C LEU A 402 52.15 -14.99 -56.52
N SER A 403 52.13 -14.82 -57.83
CA SER A 403 53.33 -14.97 -58.66
C SER A 403 54.40 -13.94 -58.31
N ASN A 404 54.01 -12.68 -58.09
CA ASN A 404 54.92 -11.63 -57.63
C ASN A 404 55.47 -11.92 -56.23
N GLU A 405 54.63 -12.37 -55.29
CA GLU A 405 55.07 -12.76 -53.96
C GLU A 405 56.04 -13.95 -54.02
N ILE A 406 55.79 -14.95 -54.88
CA ILE A 406 56.73 -16.06 -55.11
C ILE A 406 58.07 -15.57 -55.66
N ILE A 407 58.06 -14.61 -56.60
CA ILE A 407 59.30 -14.01 -57.13
C ILE A 407 60.05 -13.27 -56.02
N GLU A 408 59.34 -12.48 -55.19
CA GLU A 408 59.94 -11.76 -54.07
C GLU A 408 60.52 -12.71 -53.02
N TYR A 409 59.79 -13.78 -52.66
CA TYR A 409 60.30 -14.80 -51.74
C TYR A 409 61.48 -15.56 -52.33
N ARG A 410 61.48 -15.86 -53.63
CA ARG A 410 62.64 -16.46 -54.31
C ARG A 410 63.86 -15.55 -54.25
N SER A 411 63.70 -14.25 -54.52
CA SER A 411 64.79 -13.27 -54.39
C SER A 411 65.31 -13.19 -52.95
N LYS A 412 64.42 -13.09 -51.96
CA LYS A 412 64.83 -13.07 -50.54
C LYS A 412 65.55 -14.34 -50.12
N ASN A 413 65.10 -15.50 -50.63
CA ASN A 413 65.74 -16.77 -50.34
C ASN A 413 67.12 -16.88 -51.00
N GLU A 414 67.27 -16.36 -52.23
CA GLU A 414 68.58 -16.24 -52.89
C GLU A 414 69.52 -15.30 -52.11
N ASP A 415 69.03 -14.17 -51.63
CA ASP A 415 69.81 -13.23 -50.81
C ASP A 415 70.22 -13.84 -49.46
N LEU A 416 69.32 -14.57 -48.80
CA LEU A 416 69.62 -15.30 -47.58
C LEU A 416 70.63 -16.42 -47.83
N THR A 417 70.52 -17.12 -48.97
CA THR A 417 71.47 -18.17 -49.36
C THR A 417 72.85 -17.58 -49.58
N LYS A 418 72.97 -16.47 -50.33
CA LYS A 418 74.22 -15.73 -50.52
C LYS A 418 74.81 -15.26 -49.18
N ARG A 419 73.97 -14.82 -48.24
CA ARG A 419 74.42 -14.43 -46.89
C ARG A 419 74.91 -15.62 -46.07
N CYS A 420 74.27 -16.77 -46.18
CA CYS A 420 74.73 -18.00 -45.54
C CYS A 420 76.07 -18.44 -46.13
N GLU A 421 76.22 -18.44 -47.46
CA GLU A 421 77.50 -18.72 -48.13
C GLU A 421 78.60 -17.75 -47.70
N ALA A 422 78.31 -16.44 -47.62
CA ALA A 422 79.27 -15.45 -47.15
C ALA A 422 79.69 -15.66 -45.68
N LEU A 423 78.74 -16.01 -44.80
CA LEU A 423 79.03 -16.33 -43.41
C LEU A 423 79.82 -17.64 -43.29
N GLU A 424 79.54 -18.65 -44.11
CA GLU A 424 80.29 -19.89 -44.16
C GLU A 424 81.74 -19.66 -44.61
N ILE A 425 81.95 -18.80 -45.60
CA ILE A 425 83.29 -18.35 -46.01
C ILE A 425 84.00 -17.65 -44.85
N GLN A 426 83.33 -16.76 -44.12
CA GLN A 426 83.93 -16.08 -42.96
C GLN A 426 84.28 -17.05 -41.82
N VAL A 427 83.40 -18.02 -41.52
CA VAL A 427 83.68 -19.05 -40.51
C VAL A 427 84.87 -19.90 -40.93
N ASN A 428 84.97 -20.29 -42.21
CA ASN A 428 86.12 -21.02 -42.72
C ASN A 428 87.42 -20.20 -42.63
N GLU A 429 87.36 -18.89 -42.91
CA GLU A 429 88.51 -18.00 -42.78
C GLU A 429 88.95 -17.86 -41.31
N TYR A 430 88.01 -17.62 -40.38
CA TYR A 430 88.33 -17.60 -38.95
C TYR A 430 88.84 -18.95 -38.45
N THR A 431 88.32 -20.06 -38.96
CA THR A 431 88.80 -21.40 -38.61
C THR A 431 90.25 -21.60 -39.07
N LYS A 432 90.59 -21.15 -40.29
CA LYS A 432 91.98 -21.15 -40.78
C LYS A 432 92.89 -20.27 -39.93
N GLN A 433 92.45 -19.07 -39.57
CA GLN A 433 93.22 -18.18 -38.69
C GLN A 433 93.43 -18.79 -37.30
N LEU A 434 92.41 -19.47 -36.76
CA LEU A 434 92.51 -20.15 -35.46
C LEU A 434 93.47 -21.35 -35.54
N GLU A 435 93.45 -22.10 -36.64
CA GLU A 435 94.41 -23.19 -36.88
C GLU A 435 95.85 -22.65 -37.01
N GLN A 436 96.05 -21.54 -37.75
CA GLN A 436 97.34 -20.87 -37.84
C GLN A 436 97.83 -20.35 -36.49
N LEU A 437 96.94 -19.76 -35.68
CA LEU A 437 97.26 -19.30 -34.33
C LEU A 437 97.59 -20.48 -33.41
N LYS A 438 96.89 -21.61 -33.52
CA LYS A 438 97.22 -22.85 -32.79
C LYS A 438 98.57 -23.40 -33.22
N GLU A 439 98.87 -23.44 -34.51
CA GLU A 439 100.18 -23.89 -35.00
C GLU A 439 101.30 -22.95 -34.53
N LEU A 440 101.08 -21.65 -34.55
CA LEU A 440 102.04 -20.68 -34.01
C LEU A 440 102.19 -20.84 -32.50
N ASN A 441 101.09 -21.04 -31.77
CA ASN A 441 101.14 -21.22 -30.32
C ASN A 441 101.83 -22.53 -29.93
N THR A 442 101.60 -23.62 -30.66
CA THR A 442 102.34 -24.88 -30.46
C THR A 442 103.83 -24.74 -30.81
N LYS A 443 104.19 -23.94 -31.83
CA LYS A 443 105.58 -23.56 -32.08
C LYS A 443 106.17 -22.76 -30.93
N LEU A 444 105.44 -21.75 -30.43
CA LEU A 444 105.87 -20.94 -29.28
C LEU A 444 106.00 -21.78 -28.00
N GLU A 445 105.07 -22.70 -27.76
CA GLU A 445 105.13 -23.65 -26.64
C GLU A 445 106.32 -24.60 -26.80
N SER A 446 106.58 -25.12 -28.00
CA SER A 446 107.79 -25.92 -28.28
C SER A 446 109.07 -25.11 -28.07
N ASP A 447 109.10 -23.85 -28.51
CA ASP A 447 110.24 -22.96 -28.34
C ASP A 447 110.44 -22.57 -26.85
N LEU A 448 109.35 -22.37 -26.10
CA LEU A 448 109.38 -22.15 -24.65
C LEU A 448 109.87 -23.39 -23.90
N VAL A 449 109.41 -24.59 -24.26
CA VAL A 449 109.91 -25.85 -23.67
C VAL A 449 111.40 -26.04 -23.98
N ASN A 450 111.84 -25.70 -25.19
CA ASN A 450 113.27 -25.70 -25.54
C ASN A 450 114.06 -24.64 -24.76
N PHE A 451 113.45 -23.49 -24.42
CA PHE A 451 114.07 -22.46 -23.58
C PHE A 451 114.11 -22.85 -22.09
N GLU A 452 113.05 -23.45 -21.56
CA GLU A 452 112.91 -23.90 -20.16
C GLU A 452 113.81 -25.12 -19.88
N SER A 453 113.96 -26.04 -20.83
CA SER A 453 114.94 -27.14 -20.75
C SER A 453 116.40 -26.68 -20.89
N GLY A 454 116.65 -25.46 -21.36
CA GLY A 454 117.97 -24.84 -21.45
C GLY A 454 118.36 -23.98 -20.23
N SER A 455 117.44 -23.68 -19.31
CA SER A 455 117.65 -22.71 -18.22
C SER A 455 117.58 -23.35 -16.82
N GLY A 456 118.32 -24.44 -16.61
CA GLY A 456 118.58 -25.00 -15.28
C GLY A 456 119.68 -24.24 -14.51
N ASN A 457 119.33 -23.12 -13.87
CA ASN A 457 119.96 -22.59 -12.64
C ASN A 457 119.53 -21.13 -12.39
N ASN A 458 118.52 -20.92 -11.54
CA ASN A 458 118.63 -20.04 -10.37
C ASN A 458 117.27 -19.90 -9.69
N ASP A 459 117.18 -20.47 -8.49
CA ASP A 459 116.18 -20.18 -7.48
C ASP A 459 116.19 -18.69 -7.10
N LYS A 460 115.12 -17.96 -7.44
CA LYS A 460 114.64 -16.78 -6.70
C LYS A 460 113.42 -16.14 -7.38
N TRP A 461 112.27 -16.82 -7.42
CA TRP A 461 110.99 -16.09 -7.51
C TRP A 461 109.77 -16.95 -7.16
N GLU A 462 109.59 -17.29 -5.87
CA GLU A 462 108.28 -17.74 -5.36
C GLU A 462 107.71 -16.67 -4.42
N THR A 463 106.82 -15.84 -4.96
CA THR A 463 105.69 -15.30 -4.18
C THR A 463 104.46 -15.42 -5.05
N MET A 464 103.88 -16.61 -4.95
CA MET A 464 102.55 -16.98 -5.36
C MET A 464 101.54 -16.51 -4.29
N SER A 465 100.32 -16.27 -4.77
CA SER A 465 99.03 -16.41 -4.07
C SER A 465 98.42 -15.20 -3.38
N MET A 466 97.29 -14.75 -3.93
CA MET A 466 95.99 -14.63 -3.24
C MET A 466 94.86 -14.64 -4.30
N ILE A 467 94.20 -15.78 -4.50
CA ILE A 467 92.73 -15.88 -4.59
C ILE A 467 92.35 -17.37 -4.42
N SER A 468 91.96 -17.69 -3.20
CA SER A 468 91.11 -18.82 -2.84
C SER A 468 89.67 -18.42 -3.21
N SER A 469 88.92 -19.11 -4.06
CA SER A 469 88.45 -20.50 -4.00
C SER A 469 87.20 -20.71 -3.12
N VAL A 470 86.29 -21.54 -3.64
CA VAL A 470 85.54 -22.59 -2.92
C VAL A 470 84.24 -22.16 -2.22
N ALA A 471 83.12 -22.89 -2.30
CA ALA A 471 82.78 -24.10 -3.04
C ALA A 471 81.30 -24.49 -2.87
N PRO A 472 80.81 -25.41 -3.71
CA PRO A 472 79.63 -26.25 -3.48
C PRO A 472 80.02 -27.56 -2.76
N SER A 473 79.05 -28.24 -2.13
CA SER A 473 79.21 -29.65 -1.74
C SER A 473 77.88 -30.37 -1.52
N MET A 474 77.58 -31.27 -2.47
CA MET A 474 77.24 -32.70 -2.26
C MET A 474 75.89 -33.06 -1.64
N ALA A 475 75.25 -34.21 -1.88
CA ALA A 475 75.21 -35.25 -2.92
C ALA A 475 74.28 -36.36 -2.35
N GLY A 476 73.54 -37.07 -3.21
CA GLY A 476 72.99 -38.41 -2.93
C GLY A 476 71.46 -38.53 -2.76
N SER A 477 70.74 -38.88 -3.84
CA SER A 477 70.09 -40.22 -4.04
C SER A 477 68.60 -40.22 -3.57
N ILE A 478 67.57 -40.82 -4.17
CA ILE A 478 67.33 -41.93 -5.13
C ILE A 478 66.01 -41.64 -5.91
N ALA A 479 65.88 -42.21 -7.12
CA ALA A 479 64.76 -42.18 -8.09
C ALA A 479 63.48 -42.97 -7.62
N PRO A 480 62.37 -43.22 -8.38
CA PRO A 480 62.25 -43.35 -9.86
C PRO A 480 60.97 -42.84 -10.60
N SER A 481 61.18 -42.54 -11.90
CA SER A 481 60.42 -42.87 -13.13
C SER A 481 58.88 -42.70 -13.28
N ILE A 482 58.42 -41.88 -14.25
CA ILE A 482 57.83 -42.25 -15.57
C ILE A 482 57.03 -41.06 -16.20
N ALA A 483 57.29 -40.84 -17.49
CA ALA A 483 56.47 -40.26 -18.58
C ALA A 483 56.04 -38.76 -18.61
N SER A 484 56.56 -38.10 -19.66
CA SER A 484 55.82 -37.40 -20.74
C SER A 484 54.87 -36.23 -20.40
N LYS A 485 55.18 -35.02 -20.89
CA LYS A 485 54.54 -34.41 -22.11
C LYS A 485 54.79 -32.88 -22.19
N GLY A 486 55.55 -32.46 -23.21
CA GLY A 486 55.10 -31.43 -24.17
C GLY A 486 55.38 -29.92 -23.92
N GLY A 487 56.08 -29.31 -24.88
CA GLY A 487 55.85 -27.95 -25.40
C GLY A 487 56.92 -26.91 -25.03
N ARG A 488 57.87 -26.51 -25.90
CA ARG A 488 57.73 -25.56 -27.05
C ARG A 488 57.18 -24.19 -26.56
N LEU A 489 57.76 -23.00 -26.79
CA LEU A 489 58.61 -22.46 -27.87
C LEU A 489 59.40 -21.22 -27.37
N SER A 490 60.63 -21.03 -27.85
CA SER A 490 61.05 -19.71 -28.38
C SER A 490 60.54 -19.62 -29.83
N PRO A 491 60.13 -18.46 -30.38
CA PRO A 491 61.10 -17.49 -30.93
C PRO A 491 60.56 -16.03 -30.90
N ALA A 492 61.37 -14.99 -31.08
CA ALA A 492 61.65 -14.51 -32.43
C ALA A 492 62.74 -13.44 -32.38
N SER A 493 63.80 -13.68 -33.14
CA SER A 493 64.46 -12.62 -33.89
C SER A 493 64.04 -12.78 -35.33
N SER A 494 63.42 -11.76 -35.94
CA SER A 494 63.55 -11.43 -37.36
C SER A 494 62.81 -10.14 -37.71
N ILE A 495 63.48 -9.36 -38.56
CA ILE A 495 63.10 -8.08 -39.19
C ILE A 495 63.43 -6.84 -38.33
N ALA A 496 64.35 -5.96 -38.68
CA ALA A 496 65.39 -5.92 -39.71
C ALA A 496 66.31 -4.75 -39.34
N GLY A 497 67.63 -4.95 -39.46
CA GLY A 497 68.62 -3.89 -39.33
C GLY A 497 68.80 -3.09 -40.63
N GLY A 498 69.34 -1.87 -40.49
CA GLY A 498 69.85 -1.05 -41.58
C GLY A 498 70.35 0.29 -41.07
N PHE A 499 71.65 0.54 -41.23
CA PHE A 499 72.42 1.72 -40.82
C PHE A 499 72.15 2.95 -41.74
N GLU A 500 72.39 4.15 -41.18
CA GLU A 500 72.36 5.59 -41.58
C GLU A 500 72.67 6.06 -43.04
N PRO A 501 72.45 7.36 -43.44
CA PRO A 501 72.23 8.59 -42.63
C PRO A 501 71.11 9.59 -43.09
N GLY A 502 70.34 10.12 -42.12
CA GLY A 502 69.62 11.42 -42.12
C GLY A 502 68.48 11.69 -43.14
N PRO A 503 67.69 12.77 -43.00
CA PRO A 503 67.03 13.34 -41.82
C PRO A 503 65.50 13.47 -42.03
N ALA A 504 64.66 12.92 -41.15
CA ALA A 504 63.30 13.43 -40.87
C ALA A 504 62.53 12.47 -39.95
N GLN A 505 61.98 13.04 -38.88
CA GLN A 505 60.79 12.65 -38.14
C GLN A 505 60.27 11.22 -38.30
N ASN A 506 60.34 10.41 -37.24
CA ASN A 506 59.35 9.37 -36.96
C ASN A 506 59.18 9.15 -35.46
N ASN A 507 57.92 9.25 -35.04
CA ASN A 507 57.40 9.22 -33.67
C ASN A 507 57.88 8.02 -32.85
N SER A 508 58.54 8.28 -31.73
CA SER A 508 58.81 7.27 -30.70
C SER A 508 57.49 6.82 -30.07
N ILE A 509 57.02 5.64 -30.46
CA ILE A 509 55.79 5.02 -29.95
C ILE A 509 55.92 4.58 -28.48
N LEU A 510 57.17 4.40 -28.00
CA LEU A 510 57.50 3.98 -26.64
C LEU A 510 57.04 4.99 -25.58
N PRO A 511 57.35 6.30 -25.66
CA PRO A 511 56.79 7.33 -24.78
C PRO A 511 55.27 7.31 -24.69
N ILE A 512 54.59 7.09 -25.82
CA ILE A 512 53.12 7.02 -25.89
C ILE A 512 52.61 5.77 -25.16
N ILE A 513 53.24 4.61 -25.38
CA ILE A 513 52.88 3.36 -24.68
C ILE A 513 53.18 3.46 -23.18
N THR A 514 54.30 4.05 -22.77
CA THR A 514 54.56 4.31 -21.34
C THR A 514 53.55 5.25 -20.74
N GLN A 515 53.16 6.33 -21.44
CA GLN A 515 52.14 7.25 -20.95
C GLN A 515 50.76 6.59 -20.91
N GLN A 516 50.41 5.74 -21.88
CA GLN A 516 49.18 4.96 -21.85
C GLN A 516 49.17 3.96 -20.70
N ARG A 517 50.26 3.21 -20.50
CA ARG A 517 50.43 2.29 -19.36
C ARG A 517 50.31 3.03 -18.03
N ASP A 518 50.93 4.20 -17.91
CA ASP A 518 50.89 4.98 -16.67
C ASP A 518 49.48 5.55 -16.43
N ARG A 519 48.76 5.97 -17.49
CA ARG A 519 47.34 6.33 -17.42
C ARG A 519 46.46 5.14 -17.01
N PHE A 520 46.69 3.95 -17.56
CA PHE A 520 45.96 2.74 -17.16
C PHE A 520 46.25 2.39 -15.71
N ARG A 521 47.50 2.52 -15.24
CA ARG A 521 47.86 2.28 -13.85
C ARG A 521 47.20 3.27 -12.90
N VAL A 522 47.13 4.55 -13.27
CA VAL A 522 46.41 5.58 -12.51
C VAL A 522 44.91 5.27 -12.47
N ARG A 523 44.29 4.98 -13.63
CA ARG A 523 42.86 4.64 -13.69
C ARG A 523 42.54 3.37 -12.90
N ASN A 524 43.41 2.36 -12.93
CA ASN A 524 43.21 1.13 -12.16
C ASN A 524 43.30 1.41 -10.66
N LYS A 525 44.25 2.26 -10.23
CA LYS A 525 44.35 2.72 -8.84
C LYS A 525 43.13 3.53 -8.40
N GLU A 526 42.62 4.43 -9.25
CA GLU A 526 41.40 5.18 -8.99
C GLU A 526 40.18 4.27 -8.87
N LEU A 527 40.06 3.24 -9.72
CA LEU A 527 39.00 2.24 -9.62
C LEU A 527 39.12 1.38 -8.35
N GLU A 528 40.34 1.00 -7.94
CA GLU A 528 40.58 0.31 -6.67
C GLU A 528 40.23 1.19 -5.46
N ASP A 529 40.51 2.49 -5.53
CA ASP A 529 40.16 3.42 -4.45
C ASP A 529 38.65 3.70 -4.41
N GLU A 530 37.99 3.79 -5.56
CA GLU A 530 36.53 3.94 -5.64
C GLU A 530 35.82 2.68 -5.14
N THR A 531 36.28 1.49 -5.52
CA THR A 531 35.72 0.23 -5.00
C THR A 531 35.88 0.11 -3.48
N LYS A 532 37.02 0.53 -2.91
CA LYS A 532 37.19 0.61 -1.45
C LYS A 532 36.25 1.61 -0.78
N LYS A 533 36.00 2.77 -1.41
CA LYS A 533 35.02 3.75 -0.91
C LYS A 533 33.60 3.19 -0.93
N GLN A 534 33.20 2.55 -2.04
CA GLN A 534 31.89 1.91 -2.15
C GLN A 534 31.73 0.79 -1.11
N PHE A 535 32.75 -0.03 -0.90
CA PHE A 535 32.74 -1.05 0.15
C PHE A 535 32.58 -0.44 1.55
N SER A 536 33.32 0.63 1.84
CA SER A 536 33.21 1.35 3.12
C SER A 536 31.80 1.93 3.31
N LYS A 537 31.19 2.48 2.25
CA LYS A 537 29.81 2.99 2.29
C LYS A 537 28.79 1.88 2.53
N ILE A 538 28.97 0.71 1.92
CA ILE A 538 28.11 -0.46 2.15
C ILE A 538 28.19 -0.91 3.61
N VAL A 539 29.38 -0.93 4.20
CA VAL A 539 29.56 -1.30 5.62
C VAL A 539 28.89 -0.28 6.54
N GLU A 540 29.04 1.02 6.26
CA GLU A 540 28.38 2.09 7.01
C GLU A 540 26.85 1.99 6.93
N LEU A 541 26.30 1.84 5.72
CA LEU A 541 24.85 1.67 5.51
C LEU A 541 24.32 0.41 6.19
N ARG A 542 25.07 -0.71 6.16
CA ARG A 542 24.67 -1.93 6.90
C ARG A 542 24.66 -1.70 8.41
N ARG A 543 25.60 -0.92 8.95
CA ARG A 543 25.62 -0.56 10.37
C ARG A 543 24.44 0.34 10.73
N GLU A 544 24.12 1.32 9.89
CA GLU A 544 22.96 2.20 10.07
C GLU A 544 21.64 1.44 9.98
N VAL A 545 21.48 0.54 9.01
CA VAL A 545 20.29 -0.33 8.90
C VAL A 545 20.11 -1.19 10.15
N ASN A 546 21.20 -1.75 10.70
CA ASN A 546 21.12 -2.52 11.94
C ASN A 546 20.79 -1.65 13.15
N ALA A 547 21.33 -0.42 13.24
CA ALA A 547 20.99 0.53 14.29
C ALA A 547 19.50 0.91 14.22
N LEU A 548 19.01 1.31 13.04
CA LEU A 548 17.59 1.63 12.80
C LEU A 548 16.67 0.44 13.06
N LYS A 549 17.09 -0.79 12.72
CA LYS A 549 16.33 -2.00 13.02
C LYS A 549 16.18 -2.20 14.53
N ASN A 550 17.24 -1.98 15.30
CA ASN A 550 17.20 -2.08 16.76
C ASN A 550 16.37 -0.95 17.39
N ASP A 551 16.47 0.27 16.88
CA ASP A 551 15.67 1.40 17.34
C ASP A 551 14.18 1.20 17.03
N ASN A 552 13.85 0.71 15.83
CA ASN A 552 12.49 0.35 15.45
C ASN A 552 11.91 -0.75 16.34
N LYS A 553 12.74 -1.74 16.73
CA LYS A 553 12.36 -2.77 17.68
C LYS A 553 12.10 -2.19 19.08
N GLY A 554 12.97 -1.32 19.59
CA GLY A 554 12.78 -0.65 20.88
C GLY A 554 11.55 0.28 20.89
N LEU A 555 11.25 0.93 19.75
CA LEU A 555 10.01 1.70 19.57
C LEU A 555 8.79 0.78 19.58
N TYR A 556 8.86 -0.38 18.93
CA TYR A 556 7.78 -1.37 18.96
C TYR A 556 7.49 -1.87 20.38
N GLU A 557 8.52 -2.18 21.17
CA GLU A 557 8.39 -2.56 22.57
C GLU A 557 7.71 -1.46 23.40
N ARG A 558 8.10 -0.19 23.20
CA ARG A 558 7.47 0.97 23.86
C ARG A 558 6.03 1.18 23.43
N ILE A 559 5.74 1.08 22.13
CA ILE A 559 4.37 1.21 21.60
C ILE A 559 3.49 0.10 22.16
N ARG A 560 3.97 -1.15 22.21
CA ARG A 560 3.25 -2.27 22.79
C ARG A 560 3.01 -2.07 24.30
N PHE A 561 4.01 -1.57 25.02
CA PHE A 561 3.86 -1.24 26.44
C PHE A 561 2.83 -0.12 26.66
N LEU A 562 2.82 0.91 25.81
CA LEU A 562 1.84 1.99 25.84
C LEU A 562 0.44 1.54 25.42
N GLN A 563 0.32 0.68 24.40
CA GLN A 563 -0.95 0.09 23.96
C GLN A 563 -1.56 -0.82 25.03
N PHE A 564 -0.74 -1.62 25.73
CA PHE A 564 -1.21 -2.39 26.88
C PHE A 564 -1.78 -1.50 27.99
N HIS A 565 -1.26 -0.28 28.16
CA HIS A 565 -1.78 0.70 29.09
C HIS A 565 -2.94 1.55 28.54
N GLN A 566 -3.14 1.59 27.21
CA GLN A 566 -4.10 2.47 26.53
C GLN A 566 -5.18 1.66 25.80
N ASP A 567 -5.72 0.64 26.47
CA ASP A 567 -6.61 -0.35 25.85
C ASP A 567 -8.08 0.11 25.78
N THR A 568 -8.38 1.35 25.34
CA THR A 568 -9.80 1.76 25.14
C THR A 568 -10.11 2.85 24.11
N LYS A 569 -9.19 3.49 23.35
CA LYS A 569 -9.62 4.70 22.60
C LYS A 569 -9.30 4.93 21.12
N ASN A 570 -8.50 4.15 20.39
CA ASN A 570 -8.29 4.48 18.96
C ASN A 570 -8.13 3.25 18.06
N ALA A 571 -9.17 2.93 17.28
CA ALA A 571 -9.23 1.77 16.38
C ALA A 571 -9.32 2.13 14.87
N GLN A 572 -8.79 3.29 14.45
CA GLN A 572 -9.05 3.80 13.08
C GLN A 572 -7.84 4.09 12.17
N VAL A 573 -6.59 3.75 12.54
CA VAL A 573 -5.40 4.02 11.67
C VAL A 573 -4.67 2.75 11.20
N ALA A 574 -5.27 1.57 11.33
CA ALA A 574 -4.56 0.29 11.39
C ALA A 574 -4.54 -0.58 10.11
N ALA A 575 -4.18 -0.02 8.93
CA ALA A 575 -3.97 -0.84 7.73
C ALA A 575 -2.49 -0.95 7.34
N ALA A 576 -1.80 0.17 7.07
CA ALA A 576 -0.38 0.18 6.73
C ALA A 576 0.55 -0.06 7.95
N SER A 577 0.13 0.37 9.15
CA SER A 577 0.88 0.09 10.39
C SER A 577 0.85 -1.40 10.75
N ARG A 578 -0.19 -2.16 10.37
CA ARG A 578 -0.32 -3.58 10.73
C ARG A 578 0.71 -4.48 10.06
N GLU A 579 1.14 -4.17 8.83
CA GLU A 579 2.15 -4.97 8.12
C GLU A 579 3.56 -4.74 8.70
N LEU A 580 3.89 -3.49 9.03
CA LEU A 580 5.16 -3.17 9.71
C LEU A 580 5.16 -3.74 11.14
N GLU A 581 4.03 -3.58 11.85
CA GLU A 581 3.80 -4.12 13.19
C GLU A 581 3.90 -5.64 13.22
N THR A 582 3.35 -6.37 12.24
CA THR A 582 3.44 -7.84 12.17
C THR A 582 4.88 -8.31 11.94
N LYS A 583 5.65 -7.64 11.07
CA LYS A 583 7.06 -8.01 10.83
C LYS A 583 7.95 -7.83 12.07
N TYR A 584 7.74 -6.76 12.82
CA TYR A 584 8.47 -6.52 14.08
C TYR A 584 7.91 -7.35 15.24
N LYS A 585 6.60 -7.64 15.24
CA LYS A 585 5.93 -8.56 16.17
C LYS A 585 6.50 -9.96 16.08
N ASP A 586 6.59 -10.54 14.88
CA ASP A 586 7.09 -11.90 14.70
C ASP A 586 8.56 -12.01 15.14
N SER A 587 9.37 -10.98 14.84
CA SER A 587 10.76 -10.89 15.29
C SER A 587 10.89 -10.76 16.82
N TYR A 588 9.95 -10.06 17.45
CA TYR A 588 9.89 -9.92 18.91
C TYR A 588 9.38 -11.19 19.60
N GLU A 589 8.34 -11.85 19.07
CA GLU A 589 7.74 -13.06 19.63
C GLU A 589 8.63 -14.30 19.48
N GLN A 590 9.54 -14.31 18.50
CA GLN A 590 10.59 -15.33 18.38
C GLN A 590 11.68 -15.20 19.44
N GLU A 591 11.96 -13.98 19.92
CA GLU A 591 12.94 -13.75 20.99
C GLU A 591 12.33 -13.83 22.39
N LEU A 592 11.01 -13.68 22.52
CA LEU A 592 10.32 -13.80 23.80
C LEU A 592 10.14 -15.29 24.18
N HIS A 593 10.55 -15.59 25.42
CA HIS A 593 10.79 -16.93 25.96
C HIS A 593 9.81 -18.04 25.51
N PRO A 594 10.28 -19.26 25.17
CA PRO A 594 9.48 -20.39 24.65
C PRO A 594 8.23 -20.78 25.48
N ILE A 595 8.18 -20.37 26.75
CA ILE A 595 7.11 -20.69 27.68
C ILE A 595 5.84 -19.86 27.40
N GLU A 596 5.96 -18.63 26.90
CA GLU A 596 4.79 -17.83 26.54
C GLU A 596 4.11 -18.33 25.26
N GLN A 597 4.90 -18.75 24.27
CA GLN A 597 4.39 -19.44 23.08
C GLN A 597 3.62 -20.70 23.48
N PHE A 598 4.15 -21.47 24.44
CA PHE A 598 3.44 -22.64 24.98
C PHE A 598 2.12 -22.25 25.63
N ARG A 599 2.09 -21.18 26.43
CA ARG A 599 0.85 -20.71 27.09
C ARG A 599 -0.20 -20.24 26.07
N ILE A 600 0.21 -19.58 24.99
CA ILE A 600 -0.69 -19.13 23.92
C ILE A 600 -1.26 -20.34 23.16
N LEU A 601 -0.43 -21.31 22.81
CA LEU A 601 -0.86 -22.55 22.15
C LEU A 601 -1.72 -23.43 23.06
N GLU A 602 -1.41 -23.51 24.35
CA GLU A 602 -2.22 -24.20 25.37
C GLU A 602 -3.60 -23.56 25.49
N THR A 603 -3.66 -22.22 25.54
CA THR A 603 -4.92 -21.47 25.60
C THR A 603 -5.73 -21.64 24.32
N GLN A 604 -5.09 -21.69 23.15
CA GLN A 604 -5.76 -21.97 21.88
C GLN A 604 -6.27 -23.41 21.79
N ARG A 605 -5.53 -24.38 22.34
CA ARG A 605 -5.96 -25.79 22.41
C ARG A 605 -7.12 -25.99 23.40
N ILE A 606 -7.11 -25.28 24.53
CA ILE A 606 -8.23 -25.27 25.48
C ILE A 606 -9.46 -24.64 24.82
N ASN A 607 -9.29 -23.50 24.13
CA ASN A 607 -10.37 -22.85 23.40
C ASN A 607 -10.89 -23.70 22.24
N SER A 608 -10.05 -24.50 21.57
CA SER A 608 -10.48 -25.38 20.47
C SER A 608 -11.28 -26.59 20.97
N ARG A 609 -11.07 -27.03 22.21
CA ARG A 609 -11.82 -28.12 22.87
C ARG A 609 -13.17 -27.71 23.45
N MET A 610 -13.45 -26.42 23.60
CA MET A 610 -14.74 -25.93 24.12
C MET A 610 -15.84 -25.99 23.05
N SER A 611 -17.00 -26.52 23.44
CA SER A 611 -18.22 -26.60 22.62
C SER A 611 -18.66 -25.20 22.15
N PRO A 612 -19.29 -25.05 20.97
CA PRO A 612 -19.77 -23.75 20.48
C PRO A 612 -20.66 -23.01 21.49
N PHE A 613 -21.49 -23.75 22.24
CA PHE A 613 -22.34 -23.19 23.29
C PHE A 613 -21.55 -22.69 24.49
N GLU A 614 -20.48 -23.38 24.85
CA GLU A 614 -19.57 -23.00 25.94
C GLU A 614 -18.79 -21.72 25.59
N ARG A 615 -18.43 -21.55 24.31
CA ARG A 615 -17.79 -20.32 23.83
C ARG A 615 -18.72 -19.11 23.90
N ILE A 616 -19.97 -19.28 23.45
CA ILE A 616 -21.00 -18.24 23.57
C ILE A 616 -21.23 -17.91 25.05
N PHE A 617 -21.32 -18.93 25.91
CA PHE A 617 -21.50 -18.75 27.34
C PHE A 617 -20.34 -17.98 27.99
N ILE A 618 -19.08 -18.33 27.69
CA ILE A 618 -17.91 -17.63 28.23
C ILE A 618 -17.84 -16.18 27.70
N GLN A 619 -18.23 -15.95 26.44
CA GLN A 619 -18.26 -14.62 25.85
C GLN A 619 -19.35 -13.74 26.49
N VAL A 620 -20.54 -14.29 26.70
CA VAL A 620 -21.64 -13.63 27.43
C VAL A 620 -21.24 -13.37 28.88
N THR A 621 -20.61 -14.35 29.55
CA THR A 621 -20.15 -14.21 30.93
C THR A 621 -19.07 -13.13 31.05
N ARG A 622 -18.08 -13.10 30.16
CA ARG A 622 -17.07 -12.03 30.11
C ARG A 622 -17.70 -10.67 29.84
N TYR A 623 -18.67 -10.58 28.94
CA TYR A 623 -19.36 -9.34 28.65
C TYR A 623 -20.13 -8.84 29.88
N VAL A 624 -20.89 -9.71 30.54
CA VAL A 624 -21.62 -9.41 31.78
C VAL A 624 -20.68 -8.98 32.91
N LEU A 625 -19.51 -9.60 33.05
CA LEU A 625 -18.54 -9.27 34.09
C LEU A 625 -17.59 -8.10 33.73
N SER A 626 -17.55 -7.66 32.46
CA SER A 626 -16.56 -6.69 31.98
C SER A 626 -16.69 -5.31 32.62
N THR A 627 -17.91 -4.84 32.88
CA THR A 627 -18.15 -3.48 33.40
C THR A 627 -18.97 -3.49 34.69
N LYS A 628 -18.93 -2.40 35.45
CA LYS A 628 -19.76 -2.25 36.66
C LYS A 628 -21.26 -2.18 36.30
N TYR A 629 -21.60 -1.53 35.18
CA TYR A 629 -22.97 -1.38 34.69
C TYR A 629 -23.56 -2.68 34.16
N SER A 630 -22.79 -3.48 33.39
CA SER A 630 -23.25 -4.80 32.91
C SER A 630 -23.54 -5.76 34.05
N ARG A 631 -22.76 -5.71 35.13
CA ARG A 631 -23.00 -6.49 36.35
C ARG A 631 -24.29 -6.09 37.06
N LEU A 632 -24.56 -4.78 37.20
CA LEU A 632 -25.78 -4.29 37.83
C LEU A 632 -27.03 -4.63 36.99
N MET A 633 -26.95 -4.48 35.67
CA MET A 633 -28.05 -4.83 34.75
C MET A 633 -28.35 -6.33 34.78
N PHE A 634 -27.33 -7.19 34.88
CA PHE A 634 -27.53 -8.63 35.02
C PHE A 634 -28.18 -9.01 36.35
N VAL A 635 -27.76 -8.41 37.46
CA VAL A 635 -28.42 -8.60 38.77
C VAL A 635 -29.87 -8.13 38.71
N GLY A 636 -30.15 -6.97 38.10
CA GLY A 636 -31.51 -6.46 37.89
C GLY A 636 -32.35 -7.39 37.02
N TYR A 637 -31.79 -7.94 35.94
CA TYR A 637 -32.45 -8.93 35.09
C TYR A 637 -32.78 -10.21 35.86
N CYS A 638 -31.84 -10.76 36.63
CA CYS A 638 -32.09 -11.93 37.47
C CYS A 638 -33.18 -11.65 38.50
N LEU A 639 -33.16 -10.48 39.15
CA LEU A 639 -34.17 -10.08 40.13
C LEU A 639 -35.55 -9.92 39.47
N GLY A 640 -35.62 -9.31 38.29
CA GLY A 640 -36.84 -9.16 37.51
C GLY A 640 -37.43 -10.50 37.07
N LEU A 641 -36.59 -11.45 36.66
CA LEU A 641 -37.02 -12.81 36.33
C LEU A 641 -37.57 -13.51 37.58
N HIS A 642 -36.92 -13.38 38.74
CA HIS A 642 -37.43 -13.95 39.99
C HIS A 642 -38.76 -13.30 40.41
N LEU A 643 -38.92 -11.99 40.25
CA LEU A 643 -40.19 -11.29 40.51
C LEU A 643 -41.29 -11.73 39.54
N LEU A 644 -40.97 -11.95 38.27
CA LEU A 644 -41.92 -12.43 37.26
C LEU A 644 -42.36 -13.86 37.56
N VAL A 645 -41.43 -14.76 37.91
CA VAL A 645 -41.74 -16.13 38.33
C VAL A 645 -42.54 -16.13 39.63
N MET A 646 -42.22 -15.24 40.58
CA MET A 646 -42.99 -15.07 41.81
C MET A 646 -44.40 -14.55 41.52
N MET A 647 -44.57 -13.58 40.61
CA MET A 647 -45.88 -13.10 40.17
C MET A 647 -46.67 -14.18 39.44
N LEU A 648 -46.01 -14.96 38.58
CA LEU A 648 -46.62 -16.10 37.90
C LEU A 648 -47.06 -17.16 38.92
N MET A 649 -46.23 -17.46 39.91
CA MET A 649 -46.57 -18.38 40.99
C MET A 649 -47.72 -17.84 41.84
N ILE A 650 -47.74 -16.56 42.20
CA ILE A 650 -48.85 -15.93 42.93
C ILE A 650 -50.13 -15.91 42.09
N TYR A 651 -50.04 -15.70 40.78
CA TYR A 651 -51.18 -15.74 39.87
C TYR A 651 -51.74 -17.16 39.72
N VAL A 652 -50.87 -18.17 39.64
CA VAL A 652 -51.25 -19.59 39.56
C VAL A 652 -51.79 -20.09 40.91
N LEU A 653 -51.21 -19.68 42.04
CA LEU A 653 -51.71 -20.03 43.38
C LEU A 653 -52.99 -19.24 43.74
N GLY A 654 -53.09 -17.99 43.31
CA GLY A 654 -54.28 -17.14 43.47
C GLY A 654 -55.45 -17.60 42.61
N GLY A 655 -55.18 -18.11 41.40
CA GLY A 655 -56.15 -18.79 40.55
C GLY A 655 -56.55 -20.17 41.06
N SER A 656 -55.73 -20.79 41.90
CA SER A 656 -56.01 -22.11 42.53
C SER A 656 -56.76 -22.01 43.86
N SER A 657 -56.90 -20.80 44.45
CA SER A 657 -57.69 -20.59 45.69
C SER A 657 -59.21 -20.49 45.44
N ALA A 658 -59.65 -20.43 44.19
CA ALA A 658 -61.07 -20.42 43.80
C ALA A 658 -61.60 -21.81 43.35
N ALA A 659 -60.76 -22.84 43.33
CA ALA A 659 -61.11 -24.18 42.83
C ALA A 659 -60.46 -25.30 43.65
N ALA A 660 -60.66 -25.29 44.97
CA ALA A 660 -60.26 -26.39 45.85
C ALA A 660 -61.28 -26.64 46.97
N THR A 661 -62.43 -27.21 46.60
CA THR A 661 -63.16 -28.14 47.46
C THR A 661 -63.22 -29.49 46.75
N ASP A 662 -62.81 -30.54 47.45
CA ASP A 662 -62.81 -31.96 47.07
C ASP A 662 -61.82 -32.35 45.96
N THR A 663 -60.71 -33.02 46.24
CA THR A 663 -60.66 -34.44 46.66
C THR A 663 -59.22 -34.87 47.01
N LYS A 664 -59.12 -35.94 47.81
CA LYS A 664 -57.90 -36.54 48.40
C LYS A 664 -56.89 -37.15 47.39
N PRO A 665 -55.64 -37.45 47.83
CA PRO A 665 -54.46 -37.60 46.96
C PRO A 665 -54.16 -39.05 46.54
N SER A 666 -53.53 -39.21 45.37
CA SER A 666 -52.88 -40.45 44.94
C SER A 666 -51.41 -40.18 44.61
N MET A 667 -50.53 -40.82 45.38
CA MET A 667 -49.10 -41.01 45.11
C MET A 667 -48.85 -41.65 43.74
N VAL A 668 -47.82 -41.18 43.02
CA VAL A 668 -46.71 -41.89 42.33
C VAL A 668 -45.79 -40.75 41.85
N GLY A 669 -44.51 -40.60 42.19
CA GLY A 669 -43.46 -41.58 42.46
C GLY A 669 -42.54 -41.67 41.25
N SER A 670 -41.60 -40.73 41.06
CA SER A 670 -40.40 -40.99 40.25
C SER A 670 -39.27 -40.00 40.57
N THR A 671 -38.36 -40.48 41.41
CA THR A 671 -37.04 -39.92 41.68
C THR A 671 -36.02 -40.57 40.75
N GLY A 672 -35.03 -39.80 40.30
CA GLY A 672 -33.91 -40.30 39.49
C GLY A 672 -33.04 -41.34 40.19
N GLY A 673 -32.20 -42.02 39.39
CA GLY A 673 -31.20 -42.94 39.89
C GLY A 673 -30.43 -43.65 38.76
N THR A 674 -29.13 -43.38 38.74
CA THR A 674 -28.06 -43.89 37.86
C THR A 674 -27.69 -45.36 38.10
N ALA A 675 -26.82 -45.88 37.20
CA ALA A 675 -26.07 -47.15 37.21
C ALA A 675 -26.82 -48.35 36.58
N GLY A 676 -26.26 -49.18 35.72
CA GLY A 676 -24.92 -49.36 35.17
C GLY A 676 -24.86 -50.76 34.53
N GLY A 677 -23.95 -50.99 33.59
CA GLY A 677 -23.45 -52.34 33.28
C GLY A 677 -24.03 -53.05 32.05
N PHE A 678 -23.13 -53.22 31.08
CA PHE A 678 -22.80 -54.46 30.36
C PHE A 678 -23.87 -55.21 29.52
N ASP A 679 -23.41 -55.46 28.29
CA ASP A 679 -23.48 -56.72 27.54
C ASP A 679 -24.39 -56.89 26.31
N HIS A 680 -23.69 -57.32 25.25
CA HIS A 680 -24.05 -58.25 24.19
C HIS A 680 -24.92 -57.81 22.99
N LEU A 681 -24.25 -57.87 21.82
CA LEU A 681 -24.67 -58.51 20.55
C LEU A 681 -26.08 -58.24 20.01
N ASN A 682 -26.17 -57.41 18.97
CA ASN A 682 -26.25 -57.86 17.56
C ASN A 682 -26.21 -56.65 16.62
#